data_AF-A0A943NQL2-F1
#
_entry.id   AF-A0A943NQL2-F1
#
_cell.length_a   1.000
_cell.length_b   1.000
_cell.length_c   1.000
_cell.angle_alpha   90.00
_cell.angle_beta   90.00
_cell.angle_gamma   90.00
#
_symmetry.space_group_name_H-M   'P 1'
#
loop_
_entity.id
_entity.type
_entity.pdbx_description
1 polymer ?
#
loop_
_entity_poly.entity_id
_entity_poly.type
_entity_poly.pdbx_seq_one_letter_code
_entity_poly.pdbx_strand_id
1 'polypeptide(L)'
;MKCIVLAGGSGDRLWPLSRKNYPKQFIHIKENRSLFQETIARNIPFCEEFCIITSSKYANIVEGQLQAFQGLRYRCFYEEAGRKTAPAVAIACLCDNRSEDYLVVSTDHIIDGGDYKGAIAEARTYIHQGKLVCIGIPAETFESGYGYFRSLEEKTRFYHCEEEGTIPSEEQWYYDTGILLFNGGDYLHELSRKSPVLYAQIRECVDQLDTGGRHIRIPKELVQEIEPVSIGRAVTNVSEKMKLIQGDFQWRRIMTLESLDQYFHGMDSGKVIQKDCENVSVMNEASHQLVVANGLTDVIVVNTPDAVYVSRKNQADQIKTIIRENYGKQQAYFDEGNIYYTSWGIKETLHYASSYKVKKITVFPGKELSMHVHQLRTEHWSVVSGTATIQLHDTLREYGQNESIFVPKGTPHQIANRSTEDLVIIEVSIGELEYGHGSDLTRLYSQPILKDVCDEVIRLEPAFKDNLWGGTRLRDIYGKKCDYEIIAESWELSTHRAGQSVVATGRNRGLLLGEYIARFGRGILGWKCAPYERFPLLIKFIDSRESLSIQVHPGDDYALQKEDEYGKNELWYVVDCEPDSFLYCGFSRDTDEEEVRRRVEDGTLTEILNRIPVKKGDCYFIETGTVHAIGPGILICEIQQSSNVTYRLYDYQRRDKYGELRELHLDKALDVMNFHKKDMEAANVMECKYFSVEKFCPEGEDTWHLDDSSFRAFIVLEGSGSIQVGEEILPCRAADCFFVPAGKKTVVFHGTGTVLKVQV
;
A
#
# COMPACT_ATOMS: atom_id res chain seq x y z
N MET A 1 3.24 13.13 2.70
CA MET A 1 4.11 12.04 3.24
C MET A 1 3.32 10.77 3.50
N LYS A 2 3.99 9.62 3.61
CA LYS A 2 3.38 8.30 3.85
C LYS A 2 3.69 7.77 5.26
N CYS A 3 2.88 6.86 5.78
CA CYS A 3 3.09 6.24 7.10
C CYS A 3 3.51 4.77 6.98
N ILE A 4 4.67 4.38 7.49
CA ILE A 4 5.00 2.96 7.68
C ILE A 4 4.54 2.53 9.07
N VAL A 5 3.64 1.55 9.14
CA VAL A 5 3.09 1.04 10.39
C VAL A 5 3.62 -0.36 10.65
N LEU A 6 4.46 -0.49 11.67
CA LEU A 6 5.05 -1.75 12.10
C LEU A 6 4.11 -2.49 13.05
N ALA A 7 3.33 -3.42 12.51
CA ALA A 7 2.29 -4.18 13.22
C ALA A 7 2.76 -5.61 13.56
N GLY A 8 3.92 -5.73 14.21
CA GLY A 8 4.55 -7.01 14.55
C GLY A 8 4.49 -7.41 16.04
N GLY A 9 4.78 -8.69 16.30
CA GLY A 9 4.86 -9.29 17.64
C GLY A 9 3.61 -10.08 18.05
N SER A 10 3.80 -11.25 18.66
CA SER A 10 2.68 -12.13 19.07
C SER A 10 1.97 -11.65 20.33
N GLY A 11 2.70 -10.99 21.23
CA GLY A 11 2.12 -10.36 22.43
C GLY A 11 1.84 -11.29 23.59
N ASP A 12 2.41 -12.51 23.63
CA ASP A 12 2.09 -13.58 24.60
C ASP A 12 2.03 -13.15 26.08
N ARG A 13 2.74 -12.08 26.45
CA ARG A 13 2.75 -11.47 27.80
C ARG A 13 1.40 -10.86 28.20
N LEU A 14 0.52 -10.62 27.24
CA LEU A 14 -0.80 -10.02 27.43
C LEU A 14 -1.91 -11.07 27.39
N TRP A 15 -1.61 -12.37 27.40
CA TRP A 15 -2.65 -13.38 27.56
C TRP A 15 -3.37 -13.17 28.91
N PRO A 16 -4.72 -13.25 28.98
CA PRO A 16 -5.66 -13.74 27.99
C PRO A 16 -6.31 -12.64 27.13
N LEU A 17 -5.75 -11.43 27.01
CA LEU A 17 -6.22 -10.46 26.02
C LEU A 17 -5.63 -10.74 24.63
N SER A 18 -4.36 -11.15 24.57
CA SER A 18 -3.72 -11.60 23.33
C SER A 18 -3.90 -13.10 23.09
N ARG A 19 -3.89 -13.49 21.82
CA ARG A 19 -3.79 -14.89 21.34
C ARG A 19 -2.79 -14.96 20.19
N LYS A 20 -2.32 -16.15 19.86
CA LYS A 20 -1.42 -16.34 18.70
C LYS A 20 -2.02 -15.80 17.40
N ASN A 21 -3.34 -15.98 17.20
CA ASN A 21 -4.10 -15.50 16.05
C ASN A 21 -4.77 -14.12 16.27
N TYR A 22 -4.65 -13.55 17.47
CA TYR A 22 -5.15 -12.22 17.82
C TYR A 22 -4.09 -11.49 18.67
N PRO A 23 -3.00 -11.04 18.03
CA PRO A 23 -1.84 -10.50 18.73
C PRO A 23 -2.11 -9.11 19.33
N LYS A 24 -1.17 -8.64 20.16
CA LYS A 24 -1.32 -7.45 21.03
C LYS A 24 -1.85 -6.19 20.34
N GLN A 25 -1.43 -5.93 19.11
CA GLN A 25 -1.78 -4.73 18.35
C GLN A 25 -3.27 -4.63 18.05
N PHE A 26 -4.01 -5.73 18.15
CA PHE A 26 -5.44 -5.73 17.86
C PHE A 26 -6.30 -5.65 19.12
N ILE A 27 -5.71 -5.67 20.32
CA ILE A 27 -6.42 -5.48 21.59
C ILE A 27 -7.03 -4.09 21.65
N HIS A 28 -8.30 -4.00 22.07
CA HIS A 28 -9.02 -2.76 22.27
C HIS A 28 -8.50 -2.01 23.49
N ILE A 29 -8.32 -0.70 23.35
CA ILE A 29 -7.80 0.15 24.42
C ILE A 29 -8.66 1.39 24.68
N LYS A 30 -9.23 2.01 23.64
CA LYS A 30 -9.94 3.30 23.78
C LYS A 30 -11.17 3.29 22.89
N GLU A 31 -12.35 3.50 23.48
CA GLU A 31 -13.60 3.68 22.73
C GLU A 31 -13.85 2.58 21.65
N ASN A 32 -13.57 1.32 21.97
CA ASN A 32 -13.64 0.17 21.06
C ASN A 32 -12.69 0.20 19.85
N ARG A 33 -11.66 1.04 19.84
CA ARG A 33 -10.55 0.98 18.87
C ARG A 33 -9.38 0.18 19.42
N SER A 34 -8.77 -0.61 18.55
CA SER A 34 -7.53 -1.34 18.86
C SER A 34 -6.31 -0.43 18.89
N LEU A 35 -5.22 -0.90 19.51
CA LEU A 35 -3.90 -0.27 19.42
C LEU A 35 -3.48 0.04 17.95
N PHE A 36 -3.78 -0.86 17.04
CA PHE A 36 -3.56 -0.70 15.60
C PHE A 36 -4.43 0.43 15.04
N GLN A 37 -5.75 0.42 15.29
CA GLN A 37 -6.66 1.45 14.79
C GLN A 37 -6.37 2.83 15.37
N GLU A 38 -6.00 2.92 16.65
CA GLU A 38 -5.55 4.16 17.28
C GLU A 38 -4.28 4.70 16.60
N THR A 39 -3.35 3.82 16.25
CA THR A 39 -2.13 4.20 15.51
C THR A 39 -2.47 4.74 14.12
N ILE A 40 -3.42 4.14 13.41
CA ILE A 40 -3.90 4.66 12.12
C ILE A 40 -4.57 6.03 12.31
N ALA A 41 -5.59 6.10 13.18
CA ALA A 41 -6.40 7.29 13.43
C ALA A 41 -5.55 8.51 13.81
N ARG A 42 -4.56 8.33 14.70
CA ARG A 42 -3.65 9.38 15.15
C ARG A 42 -2.81 9.98 14.01
N ASN A 43 -2.54 9.20 12.97
CA ASN A 43 -1.62 9.59 11.89
C ASN A 43 -2.31 9.99 10.58
N ILE A 44 -3.63 9.80 10.44
CA ILE A 44 -4.41 10.27 9.28
C ILE A 44 -4.18 11.74 8.96
N PRO A 45 -4.10 12.68 9.93
CA PRO A 45 -3.88 14.11 9.63
C PRO A 45 -2.53 14.43 8.98
N PHE A 46 -1.57 13.49 8.99
CA PHE A 46 -0.19 13.72 8.55
C PHE A 46 0.18 12.94 7.29
N CYS A 47 -0.56 11.88 6.98
CA CYS A 47 -0.17 10.88 6.00
C CYS A 47 -1.28 10.62 4.98
N GLU A 48 -0.91 10.61 3.70
CA GLU A 48 -1.86 10.38 2.59
C GLU A 48 -2.07 8.89 2.28
N GLU A 49 -1.08 8.05 2.63
CA GLU A 49 -1.07 6.61 2.40
C GLU A 49 -0.38 5.88 3.57
N PHE A 50 -0.86 4.69 3.92
CA PHE A 50 -0.32 3.84 4.98
C PHE A 50 0.29 2.54 4.45
N CYS A 51 1.56 2.29 4.71
CA CYS A 51 2.24 1.03 4.45
C CYS A 51 2.23 0.16 5.72
N ILE A 52 1.31 -0.79 5.80
CA ILE A 52 1.16 -1.69 6.96
C ILE A 52 2.08 -2.90 6.79
N ILE A 53 3.01 -3.10 7.72
CA ILE A 53 3.90 -4.25 7.70
C ILE A 53 3.52 -5.21 8.83
N THR A 54 3.17 -6.43 8.47
CA THR A 54 2.71 -7.44 9.44
C THR A 54 2.99 -8.86 8.97
N SER A 55 2.79 -9.84 9.85
CA SER A 55 2.84 -11.24 9.44
C SER A 55 1.66 -11.58 8.51
N SER A 56 1.90 -12.42 7.51
CA SER A 56 0.86 -12.95 6.62
C SER A 56 -0.30 -13.64 7.36
N LYS A 57 -0.05 -14.15 8.58
CA LYS A 57 -1.09 -14.71 9.47
C LYS A 57 -2.12 -13.69 9.92
N TYR A 58 -1.76 -12.41 9.92
CA TYR A 58 -2.59 -11.31 10.41
C TYR A 58 -3.26 -10.53 9.27
N ALA A 59 -3.17 -11.00 8.02
CA ALA A 59 -3.74 -10.31 6.86
C ALA A 59 -5.22 -9.99 7.05
N ASN A 60 -6.04 -11.00 7.40
CA ASN A 60 -7.48 -10.78 7.54
C ASN A 60 -7.86 -9.80 8.66
N ILE A 61 -7.11 -9.81 9.78
CA ILE A 61 -7.41 -8.92 10.92
C ILE A 61 -6.98 -7.49 10.65
N VAL A 62 -5.85 -7.28 9.95
CA VAL A 62 -5.45 -5.96 9.46
C VAL A 62 -6.51 -5.42 8.50
N GLU A 63 -6.84 -6.15 7.44
CA GLU A 63 -7.82 -5.72 6.44
C GLU A 63 -9.19 -5.43 7.06
N GLY A 64 -9.64 -6.31 7.97
CA GLY A 64 -10.92 -6.16 8.65
C GLY A 64 -10.97 -4.94 9.57
N GLN A 65 -9.90 -4.66 10.32
CA GLN A 65 -9.87 -3.46 11.17
C GLN A 65 -9.69 -2.16 10.36
N LEU A 66 -9.06 -2.23 9.18
CA LEU A 66 -8.96 -1.09 8.26
C LEU A 66 -10.30 -0.71 7.62
N GLN A 67 -11.28 -1.62 7.56
CA GLN A 67 -12.63 -1.30 7.04
C GLN A 67 -13.33 -0.19 7.82
N ALA A 68 -12.93 0.05 9.07
CA ALA A 68 -13.45 1.15 9.89
C ALA A 68 -13.08 2.55 9.34
N PHE A 69 -12.13 2.65 8.39
CA PHE A 69 -11.65 3.91 7.84
C PHE A 69 -12.07 4.07 6.37
N GLN A 70 -13.16 4.81 6.13
CA GLN A 70 -13.65 5.06 4.78
C GLN A 70 -12.64 5.88 3.96
N GLY A 71 -12.29 5.40 2.76
CA GLY A 71 -11.42 6.10 1.82
C GLY A 71 -9.94 6.12 2.19
N LEU A 72 -9.53 5.36 3.21
CA LEU A 72 -8.13 5.24 3.59
C LEU A 72 -7.32 4.57 2.47
N ARG A 73 -6.24 5.23 2.03
CA ARG A 73 -5.27 4.63 1.11
C ARG A 73 -4.21 3.89 1.93
N TYR A 74 -4.01 2.62 1.63
CA TYR A 74 -3.00 1.81 2.30
C TYR A 74 -2.44 0.75 1.35
N ARG A 75 -1.27 0.22 1.69
CA ARG A 75 -0.65 -0.99 1.14
C ARG A 75 -0.22 -1.89 2.29
N CYS A 76 -0.36 -3.20 2.13
CA CYS A 76 -0.03 -4.18 3.14
C CYS A 76 1.14 -5.05 2.68
N PHE A 77 2.17 -5.13 3.52
CA PHE A 77 3.35 -5.96 3.35
C PHE A 77 3.24 -7.16 4.29
N TYR A 78 2.97 -8.32 3.72
CA TYR A 78 2.70 -9.55 4.46
C TYR A 78 3.94 -10.44 4.53
N GLU A 79 4.62 -10.40 5.67
CA GLU A 79 5.82 -11.20 5.95
C GLU A 79 5.46 -12.63 6.36
N GLU A 80 5.97 -13.62 5.64
CA GLU A 80 5.91 -15.02 6.08
C GLU A 80 6.94 -15.35 7.17
N ALA A 81 8.04 -14.60 7.20
CA ALA A 81 9.06 -14.66 8.25
C ALA A 81 9.63 -13.25 8.53
N GLY A 82 9.33 -12.70 9.71
CA GLY A 82 9.76 -11.34 10.06
C GLY A 82 11.27 -11.22 10.30
N ARG A 83 11.86 -10.12 9.81
CA ARG A 83 13.30 -9.82 9.93
C ARG A 83 13.63 -8.59 10.76
N LYS A 84 12.75 -8.26 11.72
CA LYS A 84 12.80 -7.03 12.52
C LYS A 84 12.63 -5.77 11.65
N THR A 85 12.87 -4.60 12.23
CA THR A 85 12.37 -3.33 11.70
C THR A 85 13.20 -2.75 10.55
N ALA A 86 14.52 -2.96 10.47
CA ALA A 86 15.31 -2.35 9.40
C ALA A 86 15.00 -2.94 8.02
N PRO A 87 14.95 -4.29 7.85
CA PRO A 87 14.57 -4.89 6.57
C PRO A 87 13.13 -4.55 6.16
N ALA A 88 12.19 -4.61 7.10
CA ALA A 88 10.79 -4.25 6.87
C ALA A 88 10.64 -2.84 6.28
N VAL A 89 11.24 -1.84 6.93
CA VAL A 89 11.19 -0.44 6.49
C VAL A 89 11.88 -0.26 5.13
N ALA A 90 13.02 -0.93 4.91
CA ALA A 90 13.77 -0.81 3.66
C ALA A 90 13.04 -1.43 2.47
N ILE A 91 12.40 -2.59 2.65
CA ILE A 91 11.54 -3.21 1.62
C ILE A 91 10.43 -2.23 1.23
N ALA A 92 9.73 -1.65 2.22
CA ALA A 92 8.66 -0.70 1.95
C ALA A 92 9.16 0.54 1.17
N CYS A 93 10.31 1.09 1.52
CA CYS A 93 10.91 2.24 0.83
C CYS A 93 11.39 1.90 -0.60
N LEU A 94 11.88 0.68 -0.84
CA LEU A 94 12.33 0.25 -2.17
C LEU A 94 11.15 -0.05 -3.11
N CYS A 95 10.00 -0.43 -2.57
CA CYS A 95 8.75 -0.62 -3.32
C CYS A 95 8.01 0.71 -3.62
N ASP A 96 8.67 1.85 -3.49
CA ASP A 96 8.07 3.18 -3.65
C ASP A 96 9.05 4.17 -4.29
N ASN A 97 8.60 5.42 -4.51
CA ASN A 97 9.51 6.47 -4.98
C ASN A 97 10.51 6.86 -3.88
N ARG A 98 11.79 7.03 -4.26
CA ARG A 98 12.87 7.41 -3.35
C ARG A 98 12.72 8.81 -2.77
N SER A 99 11.90 9.66 -3.37
CA SER A 99 11.59 11.00 -2.85
C SER A 99 10.46 11.03 -1.83
N GLU A 100 9.80 9.91 -1.56
CA GLU A 100 8.76 9.84 -0.54
C GLU A 100 9.32 10.09 0.85
N ASP A 101 8.63 10.94 1.60
CA ASP A 101 8.86 11.11 3.03
C ASP A 101 8.02 10.08 3.80
N TYR A 102 8.63 9.47 4.81
CA TYR A 102 8.01 8.47 5.65
C TYR A 102 7.96 8.90 7.11
N LEU A 103 6.80 8.67 7.72
CA LEU A 103 6.60 8.56 9.16
C LEU A 103 6.55 7.08 9.54
N VAL A 104 7.54 6.58 10.27
CA VAL A 104 7.57 5.21 10.79
C VAL A 104 7.03 5.22 12.21
N VAL A 105 6.04 4.35 12.47
CA VAL A 105 5.43 4.16 13.78
C VAL A 105 5.25 2.67 14.07
N SER A 106 5.22 2.29 15.34
CA SER A 106 4.79 0.95 15.76
C SER A 106 3.43 1.01 16.45
N THR A 107 2.77 -0.14 16.47
CA THR A 107 1.40 -0.28 16.98
C THR A 107 1.35 -0.60 18.47
N ASP A 108 2.49 -0.69 19.16
CA ASP A 108 2.56 -1.05 20.58
C ASP A 108 2.71 0.16 21.51
N HIS A 109 2.34 1.35 21.03
CA HIS A 109 2.43 2.61 21.76
C HIS A 109 1.08 3.23 22.03
N ILE A 110 0.90 3.66 23.28
CA ILE A 110 -0.15 4.59 23.66
C ILE A 110 0.47 5.98 23.72
N ILE A 111 -0.19 6.92 23.05
CA ILE A 111 0.18 8.33 23.01
C ILE A 111 -1.07 9.12 23.31
N ASP A 112 -1.04 9.89 24.39
CA ASP A 112 -2.13 10.72 24.86
C ASP A 112 -1.59 12.08 25.35
N GLY A 113 -2.46 13.10 25.32
CA GLY A 113 -2.12 14.45 25.75
C GLY A 113 -0.96 15.11 24.97
N GLY A 114 -0.64 16.35 25.35
CA GLY A 114 0.49 17.10 24.79
C GLY A 114 0.39 17.43 23.29
N ASP A 115 1.54 17.68 22.66
CA ASP A 115 1.69 18.18 21.30
C ASP A 115 2.41 17.19 20.37
N TYR A 116 1.83 15.99 20.19
CA TYR A 116 2.27 15.02 19.18
C TYR A 116 2.31 15.66 17.77
N LYS A 117 1.31 16.49 17.46
CA LYS A 117 1.20 17.18 16.17
C LYS A 117 2.37 18.13 15.92
N GLY A 118 2.73 18.94 16.92
CA GLY A 118 3.87 19.85 16.85
C GLY A 118 5.18 19.10 16.68
N ALA A 119 5.39 18.00 17.40
CA ALA A 119 6.58 17.17 17.27
C ALA A 119 6.74 16.60 15.84
N ILE A 120 5.65 16.12 15.23
CA ILE A 120 5.65 15.67 13.83
C ILE A 120 5.92 16.83 12.86
N ALA A 121 5.33 18.00 13.08
CA ALA A 121 5.53 19.18 12.25
C ALA A 121 6.98 19.69 12.32
N GLU A 122 7.57 19.74 13.51
CA GLU A 122 8.97 20.11 13.72
C GLU A 122 9.90 19.10 13.04
N ALA A 123 9.65 17.80 13.22
CA ALA A 123 10.44 16.75 12.59
C ALA A 123 10.49 16.86 11.06
N ARG A 124 9.36 17.20 10.42
CA ARG A 124 9.31 17.42 8.96
C ARG A 124 10.28 18.51 8.48
N THR A 125 10.55 19.54 9.28
CA THR A 125 11.45 20.64 8.86
C THR A 125 12.90 20.21 8.67
N TYR A 126 13.30 19.08 9.29
CA TYR A 126 14.66 18.53 9.17
C TYR A 126 14.81 17.51 8.04
N ILE A 127 13.71 16.93 7.53
CA ILE A 127 13.76 15.93 6.45
C ILE A 127 14.37 16.53 5.19
N HIS A 128 13.98 17.76 4.82
CA HIS A 128 14.53 18.48 3.65
C HIS A 128 16.04 18.78 3.76
N GLN A 129 16.62 18.68 4.97
CA GLN A 129 18.06 18.81 5.20
C GLN A 129 18.79 17.45 5.10
N GLY A 130 18.08 16.42 4.63
CA GLY A 130 18.57 15.05 4.52
C GLY A 130 18.81 14.37 5.87
N LYS A 131 18.11 14.80 6.94
CA LYS A 131 18.23 14.21 8.29
C LYS A 131 17.29 13.03 8.47
N LEU A 132 17.73 12.06 9.26
CA LEU A 132 16.88 11.01 9.83
C LEU A 132 16.47 11.46 11.23
N VAL A 133 15.18 11.71 11.43
CA VAL A 133 14.68 12.32 12.66
C VAL A 133 14.09 11.23 13.56
N CYS A 134 14.47 11.22 14.83
CA CYS A 134 13.84 10.41 15.87
C CYS A 134 13.18 11.30 16.91
N ILE A 135 12.02 10.89 17.41
CA ILE A 135 11.33 11.58 18.50
C ILE A 135 11.59 10.83 19.80
N GLY A 136 12.09 11.53 20.81
CA GLY A 136 12.37 10.98 22.13
C GLY A 136 11.55 11.67 23.22
N ILE A 137 11.19 10.91 24.26
CA ILE A 137 10.55 11.45 25.47
C ILE A 137 11.55 11.41 26.63
N PRO A 138 11.68 12.46 27.46
CA PRO A 138 12.62 12.47 28.58
C PRO A 138 12.51 11.21 29.45
N ALA A 139 13.66 10.64 29.79
CA ALA A 139 13.76 9.44 30.62
C ALA A 139 14.42 9.77 31.97
N GLU A 140 13.81 9.29 33.06
CA GLU A 140 14.34 9.42 34.42
C GLU A 140 15.00 8.12 34.92
N THR A 141 14.61 6.98 34.33
CA THR A 141 15.12 5.65 34.67
C THR A 141 15.48 4.85 33.43
N PHE A 142 16.49 3.99 33.57
CA PHE A 142 16.76 2.90 32.66
C PHE A 142 15.87 1.69 33.01
N GLU A 143 15.02 1.31 32.07
CA GLU A 143 14.22 0.09 32.06
C GLU A 143 14.78 -0.92 31.04
N SER A 144 14.89 -2.18 31.45
CA SER A 144 15.36 -3.28 30.59
C SER A 144 14.44 -3.48 29.38
N GLY A 145 15.02 -3.66 28.19
CA GLY A 145 14.29 -3.89 26.94
C GLY A 145 13.87 -2.62 26.18
N TYR A 146 14.12 -1.43 26.75
CA TYR A 146 13.94 -0.16 26.06
C TYR A 146 15.21 0.30 25.32
N GLY A 147 15.01 1.11 24.28
CA GLY A 147 16.06 1.88 23.64
C GLY A 147 16.07 3.31 24.18
N TYR A 148 17.22 3.96 24.13
CA TYR A 148 17.42 5.34 24.59
C TYR A 148 18.26 6.13 23.60
N PHE A 149 17.97 7.42 23.51
CA PHE A 149 18.79 8.40 22.82
C PHE A 149 19.45 9.35 23.81
N ARG A 150 20.66 9.79 23.46
CA ARG A 150 21.35 10.89 24.11
C ARG A 150 21.96 11.80 23.07
N SER A 151 21.87 13.11 23.30
CA SER A 151 22.62 14.09 22.51
C SER A 151 23.96 14.35 23.19
N LEU A 152 25.06 14.12 22.46
CA LEU A 152 26.43 14.40 22.89
C LEU A 152 27.13 15.16 21.75
N GLU A 153 27.59 16.38 22.02
CA GLU A 153 28.34 17.21 21.04
C GLU A 153 27.58 17.35 19.69
N GLU A 154 26.29 17.65 19.75
CA GLU A 154 25.38 17.73 18.59
C GLU A 154 25.16 16.41 17.82
N LYS A 155 25.73 15.28 18.27
CA LYS A 155 25.49 13.94 17.73
C LYS A 155 24.45 13.20 18.56
N THR A 156 23.51 12.55 17.89
CA THR A 156 22.55 11.64 18.53
C THR A 156 23.18 10.26 18.65
N ARG A 157 23.23 9.69 19.85
CA ARG A 157 23.67 8.30 20.08
C ARG A 157 22.50 7.44 20.54
N PHE A 158 22.48 6.19 20.09
CA PHE A 158 21.50 5.18 20.50
C PHE A 158 22.13 4.21 21.51
N TYR A 159 21.35 3.84 22.53
CA TYR A 159 21.74 2.85 23.54
C TYR A 159 20.57 1.89 23.76
N HIS A 160 20.86 0.59 23.77
CA HIS A 160 19.86 -0.42 24.14
C HIS A 160 20.15 -0.91 25.56
N CYS A 161 19.15 -0.80 26.45
CA CYS A 161 19.34 -1.10 27.86
C CYS A 161 19.00 -2.55 28.17
N GLU A 162 19.95 -3.26 28.79
CA GLU A 162 19.75 -4.65 29.24
C GLU A 162 19.45 -4.75 30.74
N GLU A 163 19.80 -3.73 31.53
CA GLU A 163 19.66 -3.70 32.99
C GLU A 163 18.80 -2.52 33.45
N GLU A 164 18.23 -2.59 34.65
CA GLU A 164 17.48 -1.48 35.25
C GLU A 164 18.39 -0.57 36.06
N GLY A 165 18.13 0.74 36.07
CA GLY A 165 18.93 1.70 36.83
C GLY A 165 18.38 3.13 36.81
N THR A 166 18.97 4.03 37.60
CA THR A 166 18.62 5.46 37.60
C THR A 166 19.52 6.21 36.63
N ILE A 167 18.93 7.12 35.84
CA ILE A 167 19.71 8.01 34.98
C ILE A 167 20.34 9.11 35.85
N PRO A 168 21.66 9.38 35.75
CA PRO A 168 22.28 10.44 36.53
C PRO A 168 21.68 11.82 36.20
N SER A 169 21.45 12.65 37.22
CA SER A 169 20.71 13.93 37.12
C SER A 169 21.32 14.95 36.15
N GLU A 170 22.62 14.86 35.93
CA GLU A 170 23.41 15.70 35.03
C GLU A 170 23.35 15.23 33.56
N GLU A 171 22.73 14.08 33.29
CA GLU A 171 22.59 13.52 31.95
C GLU A 171 21.16 13.63 31.45
N GLN A 172 21.00 14.09 30.20
CA GLN A 172 19.70 14.10 29.52
C GLN A 172 19.60 12.93 28.56
N TRP A 173 18.74 11.98 28.91
CA TRP A 173 18.41 10.81 28.10
C TRP A 173 16.94 10.83 27.73
N TYR A 174 16.65 10.19 26.61
CA TYR A 174 15.31 10.13 26.03
C TYR A 174 14.98 8.70 25.68
N TYR A 175 13.77 8.23 26.00
CA TYR A 175 13.27 6.96 25.49
C TYR A 175 13.23 6.99 23.96
N ASP A 176 13.67 5.91 23.33
CA ASP A 176 13.39 5.64 21.93
C ASP A 176 11.91 5.29 21.79
N THR A 177 11.13 6.27 21.31
CA THR A 177 9.70 6.09 21.08
C THR A 177 9.39 5.23 19.87
N GLY A 178 10.40 4.81 19.09
CA GLY A 178 10.21 4.11 17.82
C GLY A 178 9.55 4.95 16.72
N ILE A 179 9.31 6.24 16.94
CA ILE A 179 8.79 7.18 15.94
C ILE A 179 9.97 7.79 15.18
N LEU A 180 10.00 7.55 13.87
CA LEU A 180 11.05 8.03 12.98
C LEU A 180 10.46 8.77 11.79
N LEU A 181 11.15 9.81 11.33
CA LEU A 181 10.80 10.54 10.11
C LEU A 181 12.02 10.69 9.21
N PHE A 182 11.88 10.40 7.93
CA PHE A 182 12.96 10.54 6.96
C PHE A 182 12.44 10.53 5.51
N ASN A 183 13.28 10.99 4.59
CA ASN A 183 13.12 10.73 3.17
C ASN A 183 13.57 9.28 2.86
N GLY A 184 12.78 8.52 2.12
CA GLY A 184 13.05 7.11 1.83
C GLY A 184 14.40 6.90 1.15
N GLY A 185 14.76 7.78 0.22
CA GLY A 185 16.05 7.76 -0.45
C GLY A 185 17.22 8.02 0.50
N ASP A 186 17.09 8.99 1.43
CA ASP A 186 18.13 9.25 2.43
C ASP A 186 18.33 8.08 3.38
N TYR A 187 17.25 7.43 3.82
CA TYR A 187 17.31 6.23 4.64
C TYR A 187 18.01 5.08 3.90
N LEU A 188 17.60 4.80 2.67
CA LEU A 188 18.20 3.74 1.85
C LEU A 188 19.67 4.01 1.56
N HIS A 189 20.05 5.26 1.30
CA HIS A 189 21.43 5.66 1.10
C HIS A 189 22.29 5.51 2.38
N GLU A 190 21.76 5.90 3.54
CA GLU A 190 22.47 5.65 4.81
C GLU A 190 22.58 4.14 5.10
N LEU A 191 21.53 3.36 4.83
CA LEU A 191 21.56 1.91 4.98
C LEU A 191 22.61 1.27 4.06
N SER A 192 22.70 1.70 2.80
CA SER A 192 23.70 1.17 1.85
C SER A 192 25.14 1.51 2.27
N ARG A 193 25.37 2.65 2.92
CA ARG A 193 26.70 3.04 3.42
C ARG A 193 27.08 2.34 4.72
N LYS A 194 26.12 2.20 5.64
CA LYS A 194 26.38 1.70 7.00
C LYS A 194 26.25 0.19 7.11
N SER A 195 25.39 -0.42 6.29
CA SER A 195 25.12 -1.86 6.24
C SER A 195 25.00 -2.34 4.78
N PRO A 196 26.08 -2.28 3.97
CA PRO A 196 26.03 -2.54 2.53
C PRO A 196 25.56 -3.95 2.17
N VAL A 197 25.98 -4.96 2.94
CA VAL A 197 25.58 -6.36 2.72
C VAL A 197 24.07 -6.51 2.92
N LEU A 198 23.55 -5.98 4.02
CA LEU A 198 22.12 -6.00 4.33
C LEU A 198 21.30 -5.29 3.25
N TYR A 199 21.74 -4.10 2.81
CA TYR A 199 21.08 -3.37 1.73
C TYR A 199 21.04 -4.17 0.42
N ALA A 200 22.15 -4.81 0.05
CA ALA A 200 22.22 -5.62 -1.17
C ALA A 200 21.25 -6.81 -1.13
N GLN A 201 21.19 -7.53 0.00
CA GLN A 201 20.25 -8.65 0.19
C GLN A 201 18.79 -8.20 0.11
N ILE A 202 18.46 -7.05 0.72
CA ILE A 202 17.10 -6.49 0.68
C ILE A 202 16.72 -6.09 -0.75
N ARG A 203 17.63 -5.46 -1.50
CA ARG A 203 17.39 -5.09 -2.90
C ARG A 203 17.11 -6.32 -3.77
N GLU A 204 17.94 -7.36 -3.66
CA GLU A 204 17.75 -8.62 -4.39
C GLU A 204 16.40 -9.29 -4.08
N CYS A 205 15.95 -9.19 -2.82
CA CYS A 205 14.61 -9.63 -2.44
C CYS A 205 13.53 -8.82 -3.15
N VAL A 206 13.60 -7.48 -3.14
CA VAL A 206 12.59 -6.59 -3.74
C VAL A 206 12.52 -6.76 -5.25
N ASP A 207 13.65 -6.97 -5.93
CA ASP A 207 13.70 -7.19 -7.38
C ASP A 207 12.88 -8.43 -7.84
N GLN A 208 12.61 -9.36 -6.91
CA GLN A 208 11.83 -10.58 -7.16
C GLN A 208 10.38 -10.51 -6.61
N LEU A 209 10.00 -9.43 -5.92
CA LEU A 209 8.66 -9.27 -5.37
C LEU A 209 7.68 -8.75 -6.44
N ASP A 210 6.44 -9.26 -6.40
CA ASP A 210 5.32 -8.58 -7.05
C ASP A 210 4.92 -7.37 -6.19
N THR A 211 5.39 -6.20 -6.64
CA THR A 211 5.16 -4.91 -5.98
C THR A 211 4.00 -4.13 -6.58
N GLY A 212 3.30 -4.68 -7.57
CA GLY A 212 2.24 -3.98 -8.28
C GLY A 212 1.02 -3.72 -7.40
N GLY A 213 0.54 -4.72 -6.65
CA GLY A 213 -0.72 -4.63 -5.91
C GLY A 213 -0.64 -3.90 -4.57
N ARG A 214 -1.81 -3.67 -3.97
CA ARG A 214 -1.93 -3.24 -2.56
C ARG A 214 -1.40 -4.26 -1.58
N HIS A 215 -1.51 -5.55 -1.90
CA HIS A 215 -1.07 -6.65 -1.06
C HIS A 215 0.25 -7.21 -1.58
N ILE A 216 1.34 -6.85 -0.91
CA ILE A 216 2.68 -7.30 -1.24
C ILE A 216 2.99 -8.49 -0.32
N ARG A 217 3.01 -9.69 -0.88
CA ARG A 217 3.39 -10.89 -0.15
C ARG A 217 4.90 -11.01 -0.17
N ILE A 218 5.51 -11.21 1.00
CA ILE A 218 6.96 -11.40 1.16
C ILE A 218 7.19 -12.86 1.55
N PRO A 219 7.51 -13.74 0.59
CA PRO A 219 7.72 -15.16 0.82
C PRO A 219 8.91 -15.40 1.74
N LYS A 220 8.82 -16.44 2.56
CA LYS A 220 9.89 -16.79 3.51
C LYS A 220 11.22 -17.04 2.77
N GLU A 221 11.16 -17.63 1.59
CA GLU A 221 12.31 -18.06 0.78
C GLU A 221 13.17 -16.86 0.35
N LEU A 222 12.56 -15.69 0.10
CA LEU A 222 13.27 -14.50 -0.35
C LEU A 222 13.95 -13.73 0.79
N VAL A 223 13.43 -13.85 2.02
CA VAL A 223 13.94 -13.12 3.18
C VAL A 223 14.77 -13.97 4.12
N GLN A 224 14.94 -15.27 3.83
CA GLN A 224 15.54 -16.18 4.79
C GLN A 224 17.01 -15.88 5.11
N GLU A 225 17.75 -15.39 4.11
CA GLU A 225 19.16 -15.02 4.18
C GLU A 225 19.38 -13.59 4.70
N ILE A 226 18.31 -12.78 4.82
CA ILE A 226 18.40 -11.41 5.33
C ILE A 226 18.62 -11.46 6.84
N GLU A 227 19.64 -10.74 7.32
CA GLU A 227 19.94 -10.63 8.75
C GLU A 227 18.78 -9.97 9.53
N PRO A 228 18.28 -10.59 10.62
CA PRO A 228 17.26 -9.96 11.46
C PRO A 228 17.81 -8.83 12.34
N VAL A 229 17.61 -7.57 11.94
CA VAL A 229 18.18 -6.39 12.64
C VAL A 229 17.18 -5.24 12.82
N SER A 230 17.26 -4.55 13.96
CA SER A 230 16.43 -3.36 14.22
C SER A 230 17.01 -2.14 13.51
N ILE A 231 16.14 -1.21 13.11
CA ILE A 231 16.53 0.07 12.52
C ILE A 231 17.45 0.90 13.45
N GLY A 232 17.23 0.78 14.76
CA GLY A 232 18.08 1.35 15.80
C GLY A 232 19.55 0.92 15.64
N ARG A 233 19.78 -0.37 15.42
CA ARG A 233 21.13 -0.94 15.28
C ARG A 233 21.72 -0.77 13.88
N ALA A 234 20.91 -0.90 12.83
CA ALA A 234 21.38 -0.87 11.44
C ALA A 234 21.75 0.53 10.94
N VAL A 235 21.02 1.56 11.39
CA VAL A 235 21.17 2.94 10.90
C VAL A 235 21.35 3.93 12.05
N THR A 236 20.43 3.91 13.02
CA THR A 236 20.32 4.98 14.02
C THR A 236 21.57 5.10 14.90
N ASN A 237 22.19 3.97 15.27
CA ASN A 237 23.37 3.96 16.13
C ASN A 237 24.66 4.43 15.42
N VAL A 238 24.67 4.46 14.09
CA VAL A 238 25.91 4.58 13.29
C VAL A 238 25.87 5.75 12.29
N SER A 239 24.71 6.37 12.08
CA SER A 239 24.55 7.49 11.16
C SER A 239 24.78 8.84 11.85
N GLU A 240 25.54 9.70 11.19
CA GLU A 240 25.77 11.09 11.61
C GLU A 240 24.65 12.03 11.17
N LYS A 241 23.69 11.52 10.38
CA LYS A 241 22.50 12.26 9.93
C LYS A 241 21.34 12.19 10.92
N MET A 242 21.50 11.51 12.05
CA MET A 242 20.46 11.39 13.07
C MET A 242 20.21 12.71 13.80
N LYS A 243 18.94 13.11 13.87
CA LYS A 243 18.46 14.27 14.63
C LYS A 243 17.43 13.81 15.66
N LEU A 244 17.74 14.00 16.95
CA LEU A 244 16.78 13.83 18.03
C LEU A 244 15.94 15.10 18.21
N ILE A 245 14.63 14.91 18.35
CA ILE A 245 13.66 15.93 18.76
C ILE A 245 12.97 15.45 20.03
N GLN A 246 12.79 16.34 20.99
CA GLN A 246 12.04 16.06 22.20
C GLN A 246 10.54 16.17 21.91
N GLY A 247 9.80 15.08 22.14
CA GLY A 247 8.34 15.13 22.13
C GLY A 247 7.81 15.72 23.42
N ASP A 248 6.76 16.55 23.32
CA ASP A 248 6.01 17.05 24.48
C ASP A 248 4.63 16.37 24.54
N PHE A 249 4.63 15.05 24.73
CA PHE A 249 3.40 14.25 24.83
C PHE A 249 3.61 13.05 25.75
N GLN A 250 2.52 12.49 26.28
CA GLN A 250 2.62 11.29 27.09
C GLN A 250 2.79 10.09 26.16
N TRP A 251 3.75 9.22 26.48
CA TRP A 251 4.06 8.03 25.70
C TRP A 251 4.24 6.85 26.64
N ARG A 252 3.65 5.72 26.26
CA ARG A 252 3.85 4.45 26.94
C ARG A 252 3.91 3.31 25.94
N ARG A 253 4.89 2.42 26.11
CA ARG A 253 4.97 1.18 25.35
C ARG A 253 4.26 0.04 26.09
N ILE A 254 3.42 -0.69 25.38
CA ILE A 254 2.65 -1.81 25.92
C ILE A 254 3.45 -3.11 25.76
N MET A 255 3.99 -3.58 26.88
CA MET A 255 4.82 -4.79 26.96
C MET A 255 4.25 -5.86 27.90
N THR A 256 3.53 -5.45 28.95
CA THR A 256 2.94 -6.33 29.96
C THR A 256 1.51 -5.89 30.31
N LEU A 257 0.77 -6.73 31.02
CA LEU A 257 -0.58 -6.38 31.47
C LEU A 257 -0.55 -5.14 32.40
N GLU A 258 0.47 -5.02 33.25
CA GLU A 258 0.64 -3.85 34.12
C GLU A 258 0.81 -2.54 33.34
N SER A 259 1.49 -2.57 32.19
CA SER A 259 1.60 -1.40 31.31
C SER A 259 0.28 -1.03 30.63
N LEU A 260 -0.64 -1.98 30.51
CA LEU A 260 -1.93 -1.81 29.84
C LEU A 260 -3.04 -1.34 30.80
N ASP A 261 -2.95 -1.69 32.08
CA ASP A 261 -3.99 -1.47 33.10
C ASP A 261 -4.54 -0.04 33.13
N GLN A 262 -3.65 0.94 33.10
CA GLN A 262 -3.99 2.37 33.16
C GLN A 262 -4.81 2.86 31.97
N TYR A 263 -4.80 2.09 30.87
CA TYR A 263 -5.43 2.45 29.61
C TYR A 263 -6.58 1.52 29.24
N PHE A 264 -6.83 0.49 30.04
CA PHE A 264 -7.91 -0.47 29.81
C PHE A 264 -9.29 0.08 30.18
N HIS A 265 -9.37 1.38 30.49
CA HIS A 265 -10.61 2.07 30.84
C HIS A 265 -11.36 2.52 29.57
N GLY A 266 -11.88 1.55 28.81
CA GLY A 266 -12.97 1.83 27.86
C GLY A 266 -14.23 2.32 28.58
N MET A 267 -15.19 2.88 27.85
CA MET A 267 -16.47 3.39 28.42
C MET A 267 -17.28 2.34 29.22
N ASP A 268 -16.91 1.06 29.14
CA ASP A 268 -17.39 -0.04 29.95
C ASP A 268 -16.19 -0.98 30.23
N SER A 269 -15.22 -0.61 31.09
CA SER A 269 -14.46 -1.67 31.78
C SER A 269 -15.54 -2.55 32.41
N GLY A 270 -15.65 -3.81 32.00
CA GLY A 270 -16.81 -4.65 32.31
C GLY A 270 -17.14 -4.63 33.81
N LYS A 271 -18.34 -5.05 34.19
CA LYS A 271 -18.83 -4.93 35.58
C LYS A 271 -17.77 -5.41 36.59
N VAL A 272 -17.19 -4.49 37.36
CA VAL A 272 -16.14 -4.75 38.34
C VAL A 272 -16.51 -4.11 39.67
N ILE A 273 -16.36 -4.86 40.77
CA ILE A 273 -16.47 -4.36 42.14
C ILE A 273 -15.16 -4.68 42.85
N GLN A 274 -14.53 -3.66 43.42
CA GLN A 274 -13.37 -3.82 44.29
C GLN A 274 -13.72 -3.36 45.70
N LYS A 275 -13.40 -4.16 46.71
CA LYS A 275 -13.61 -3.84 48.13
C LYS A 275 -12.39 -4.23 48.95
N ASP A 276 -11.89 -3.32 49.78
CA ASP A 276 -10.74 -3.57 50.66
C ASP A 276 -9.51 -4.11 49.89
N CYS A 277 -9.29 -3.64 48.65
CA CYS A 277 -8.17 -4.04 47.80
C CYS A 277 -7.06 -2.98 47.76
N GLU A 278 -5.81 -3.42 47.65
CA GLU A 278 -4.63 -2.55 47.56
C GLU A 278 -3.77 -2.93 46.35
N ASN A 279 -3.48 -1.97 45.46
CA ASN A 279 -2.70 -2.20 44.23
C ASN A 279 -3.23 -3.36 43.35
N VAL A 280 -4.55 -3.44 43.17
CA VAL A 280 -5.22 -4.47 42.35
C VAL A 280 -5.66 -3.90 41.01
N SER A 281 -5.36 -4.64 39.95
CA SER A 281 -5.76 -4.33 38.56
C SER A 281 -6.78 -5.35 38.10
N VAL A 282 -7.93 -4.91 37.59
CA VAL A 282 -8.99 -5.80 37.09
C VAL A 282 -9.41 -5.38 35.69
N MET A 283 -9.09 -6.21 34.70
CA MET A 283 -9.46 -6.03 33.30
C MET A 283 -10.58 -7.02 32.96
N ASN A 284 -11.78 -6.52 32.68
CA ASN A 284 -12.93 -7.37 32.38
C ASN A 284 -13.47 -7.07 30.97
N GLU A 285 -13.17 -7.95 30.00
CA GLU A 285 -13.68 -7.92 28.62
C GLU A 285 -14.99 -8.68 28.46
N ALA A 286 -15.42 -9.43 29.48
CA ALA A 286 -16.64 -10.21 29.39
C ALA A 286 -17.88 -9.33 29.69
N SER A 287 -18.56 -8.92 28.63
CA SER A 287 -19.75 -8.02 28.67
C SER A 287 -20.87 -8.46 29.62
N HIS A 288 -21.00 -9.76 29.88
CA HIS A 288 -22.05 -10.33 30.74
C HIS A 288 -21.55 -10.96 32.04
N GLN A 289 -20.32 -10.68 32.47
CA GLN A 289 -19.79 -11.18 33.74
C GLN A 289 -19.44 -10.03 34.70
N LEU A 290 -19.70 -10.26 35.99
CA LEU A 290 -19.30 -9.36 37.09
C LEU A 290 -18.07 -9.95 37.79
N VAL A 291 -17.00 -9.18 37.88
CA VAL A 291 -15.80 -9.55 38.66
C VAL A 291 -15.82 -8.82 40.00
N VAL A 292 -15.77 -9.56 41.10
CA VAL A 292 -15.72 -9.00 42.45
C VAL A 292 -14.39 -9.35 43.11
N ALA A 293 -13.54 -8.35 43.32
CA ALA A 293 -12.28 -8.46 44.05
C ALA A 293 -12.48 -7.95 45.48
N ASN A 294 -12.17 -8.77 46.48
CA ASN A 294 -12.35 -8.40 47.89
C ASN A 294 -11.15 -8.82 48.75
N GLY A 295 -10.47 -7.87 49.40
CA GLY A 295 -9.35 -8.16 50.30
C GLY A 295 -8.07 -8.63 49.62
N LEU A 296 -7.83 -8.20 48.37
CA LEU A 296 -6.65 -8.60 47.59
C LEU A 296 -5.56 -7.52 47.61
N THR A 297 -4.30 -7.93 47.58
CA THR A 297 -3.12 -7.04 47.54
C THR A 297 -2.16 -7.47 46.43
N ASP A 298 -1.71 -6.52 45.60
CA ASP A 298 -0.74 -6.73 44.52
C ASP A 298 -1.16 -7.79 43.48
N VAL A 299 -2.45 -7.82 43.12
CA VAL A 299 -3.00 -8.82 42.18
C VAL A 299 -3.40 -8.16 40.85
N ILE A 300 -3.19 -8.88 39.75
CA ILE A 300 -3.82 -8.60 38.47
C ILE A 300 -4.83 -9.70 38.13
N VAL A 301 -6.03 -9.30 37.75
CA VAL A 301 -7.12 -10.15 37.31
C VAL A 301 -7.50 -9.74 35.89
N VAL A 302 -7.44 -10.67 34.95
CA VAL A 302 -7.87 -10.46 33.57
C VAL A 302 -8.92 -11.48 33.22
N ASN A 303 -10.10 -11.01 32.85
CA ASN A 303 -11.28 -11.82 32.56
C ASN A 303 -11.70 -11.59 31.11
N THR A 304 -11.61 -12.63 30.27
CA THR A 304 -12.19 -12.68 28.92
C THR A 304 -13.36 -13.67 28.91
N PRO A 305 -14.23 -13.67 27.87
CA PRO A 305 -15.40 -14.53 27.91
C PRO A 305 -15.09 -16.04 27.94
N ASP A 306 -13.88 -16.43 27.52
CA ASP A 306 -13.40 -17.82 27.46
C ASP A 306 -12.35 -18.18 28.52
N ALA A 307 -11.63 -17.21 29.10
CA ALA A 307 -10.49 -17.47 29.99
C ALA A 307 -10.34 -16.42 31.09
N VAL A 308 -9.84 -16.88 32.24
CA VAL A 308 -9.51 -16.01 33.37
C VAL A 308 -8.04 -16.20 33.74
N TYR A 309 -7.33 -15.10 33.91
CA TYR A 309 -5.96 -15.07 34.42
C TYR A 309 -5.90 -14.27 35.71
N VAL A 310 -5.25 -14.85 36.71
CA VAL A 310 -5.02 -14.22 38.01
C VAL A 310 -3.56 -14.42 38.37
N SER A 311 -2.86 -13.35 38.70
CA SER A 311 -1.45 -13.40 39.08
C SER A 311 -1.09 -12.29 40.04
N ARG A 312 0.03 -12.42 40.73
CA ARG A 312 0.65 -11.30 41.43
C ARG A 312 1.23 -10.34 40.39
N LYS A 313 1.12 -9.03 40.61
CA LYS A 313 1.84 -8.02 39.81
C LYS A 313 3.35 -8.32 39.81
N ASN A 314 4.03 -8.00 38.71
CA ASN A 314 5.45 -8.30 38.47
C ASN A 314 5.79 -9.80 38.31
N GLN A 315 4.81 -10.70 38.33
CA GLN A 315 4.99 -12.11 37.95
C GLN A 315 4.32 -12.45 36.60
N ALA A 316 3.68 -11.48 35.95
CA ALA A 316 2.97 -11.68 34.68
C ALA A 316 3.86 -12.27 33.57
N ASP A 317 5.16 -11.99 33.56
CA ASP A 317 6.10 -12.53 32.56
C ASP A 317 6.22 -14.06 32.58
N GLN A 318 5.86 -14.73 33.69
CA GLN A 318 5.87 -16.19 33.78
C GLN A 318 4.81 -16.85 32.87
N ILE A 319 3.85 -16.10 32.34
CA ILE A 319 2.81 -16.61 31.45
C ILE A 319 3.38 -17.32 30.21
N LYS A 320 4.53 -16.87 29.70
CA LYS A 320 5.20 -17.53 28.56
C LYS A 320 5.59 -18.98 28.88
N THR A 321 6.11 -19.20 30.09
CA THR A 321 6.49 -20.53 30.56
C THR A 321 5.24 -21.39 30.76
N ILE A 322 4.20 -20.82 31.36
CA ILE A 322 2.91 -21.50 31.58
C ILE A 322 2.28 -21.95 30.25
N ILE A 323 2.23 -21.07 29.24
CA ILE A 323 1.72 -21.39 27.91
C ILE A 323 2.52 -22.55 27.31
N ARG A 324 3.86 -22.47 27.34
CA ARG A 324 4.74 -23.49 26.76
C ARG A 324 4.52 -24.88 27.38
N GLU A 325 4.39 -24.96 28.70
CA GLU A 325 4.22 -26.21 29.43
C GLU A 325 2.84 -26.86 29.23
N ASN A 326 1.83 -26.05 28.92
CA ASN A 326 0.43 -26.50 28.79
C ASN A 326 -0.08 -26.53 27.35
N TYR A 327 0.74 -26.13 26.38
CA TYR A 327 0.33 -25.89 24.99
C TYR A 327 -0.40 -27.08 24.37
N GLY A 328 0.16 -28.29 24.48
CA GLY A 328 -0.43 -29.49 23.85
C GLY A 328 -1.81 -29.87 24.38
N LYS A 329 -2.15 -29.48 25.63
CA LYS A 329 -3.46 -29.80 26.24
C LYS A 329 -4.49 -28.69 26.05
N GLN A 330 -4.04 -27.44 25.94
CA GLN A 330 -4.90 -26.25 25.96
C GLN A 330 -4.67 -25.35 24.74
N GLN A 331 -4.18 -25.91 23.63
CA GLN A 331 -3.77 -25.18 22.44
C GLN A 331 -4.83 -24.17 21.97
N ALA A 332 -6.10 -24.58 21.95
CA ALA A 332 -7.21 -23.74 21.51
C ALA A 332 -7.31 -22.41 22.30
N TYR A 333 -7.12 -22.43 23.63
CA TYR A 333 -7.20 -21.22 24.46
C TYR A 333 -5.97 -20.30 24.35
N PHE A 334 -4.84 -20.81 23.84
CA PHE A 334 -3.63 -20.01 23.62
C PHE A 334 -3.55 -19.46 22.20
N ASP A 335 -4.02 -20.25 21.23
CA ASP A 335 -3.98 -19.89 19.81
C ASP A 335 -5.16 -19.01 19.41
N GLU A 336 -6.33 -19.29 19.96
CA GLU A 336 -7.61 -18.77 19.48
C GLU A 336 -8.37 -18.01 20.57
N GLY A 337 -9.05 -16.94 20.16
CA GLY A 337 -10.02 -16.23 20.99
C GLY A 337 -11.44 -16.54 20.53
N ASN A 338 -12.39 -15.69 20.89
CA ASN A 338 -13.77 -15.84 20.43
C ASN A 338 -14.00 -15.16 19.07
N ILE A 339 -13.15 -14.21 18.68
CA ILE A 339 -13.26 -13.42 17.46
C ILE A 339 -12.23 -13.88 16.43
N TYR A 340 -12.68 -14.10 15.20
CA TYR A 340 -11.88 -14.56 14.07
C TYR A 340 -12.15 -13.68 12.87
N TYR A 341 -11.08 -13.15 12.28
CA TYR A 341 -11.15 -12.37 11.06
C TYR A 341 -10.96 -13.27 9.84
N THR A 342 -11.78 -13.04 8.83
CA THR A 342 -11.80 -13.77 7.56
C THR A 342 -11.72 -12.79 6.40
N SER A 343 -11.50 -13.30 5.19
CA SER A 343 -11.43 -12.46 3.98
C SER A 343 -12.74 -11.75 3.63
N TRP A 344 -13.86 -12.18 4.21
CA TRP A 344 -15.20 -11.63 3.94
C TRP A 344 -15.81 -10.90 5.14
N GLY A 345 -15.20 -10.96 6.33
CA GLY A 345 -15.84 -10.48 7.55
C GLY A 345 -15.33 -11.10 8.83
N ILE A 346 -16.14 -11.05 9.88
CA ILE A 346 -15.80 -11.47 11.25
C ILE A 346 -16.70 -12.65 11.66
N LYS A 347 -16.10 -13.64 12.33
CA LYS A 347 -16.80 -14.71 13.06
C LYS A 347 -16.54 -14.56 14.54
N GLU A 348 -17.59 -14.48 15.33
CA GLU A 348 -17.52 -14.44 16.79
C GLU A 348 -18.24 -15.66 17.36
N THR A 349 -17.57 -16.48 18.15
CA THR A 349 -18.19 -17.62 18.85
C THR A 349 -18.82 -17.11 20.14
N LEU A 350 -20.17 -17.13 20.20
CA LEU A 350 -20.93 -16.68 21.36
C LEU A 350 -21.10 -17.79 22.40
N HIS A 351 -21.30 -19.03 21.93
CA HIS A 351 -21.43 -20.19 22.79
C HIS A 351 -20.96 -21.46 22.06
N TYR A 352 -20.37 -22.38 22.81
CA TYR A 352 -19.99 -23.70 22.32
C TYR A 352 -20.40 -24.79 23.33
N ALA A 353 -21.00 -25.86 22.81
CA ALA A 353 -21.32 -27.07 23.53
C ALA A 353 -21.04 -28.29 22.65
N SER A 354 -21.05 -29.50 23.23
CA SER A 354 -20.77 -30.74 22.50
C SER A 354 -21.74 -31.03 21.35
N SER A 355 -22.97 -30.49 21.38
CA SER A 355 -24.03 -30.76 20.40
C SER A 355 -24.44 -29.54 19.57
N TYR A 356 -23.97 -28.34 19.92
CA TYR A 356 -24.31 -27.12 19.17
C TYR A 356 -23.26 -26.02 19.33
N LYS A 357 -23.21 -25.12 18.35
CA LYS A 357 -22.37 -23.93 18.36
C LYS A 357 -23.20 -22.72 17.93
N VAL A 358 -23.05 -21.61 18.65
CA VAL A 358 -23.68 -20.33 18.30
C VAL A 358 -22.60 -19.35 17.91
N LYS A 359 -22.74 -18.75 16.73
CA LYS A 359 -21.83 -17.72 16.22
C LYS A 359 -22.58 -16.46 15.83
N LYS A 360 -21.94 -15.32 16.00
CA LYS A 360 -22.27 -14.09 15.30
C LYS A 360 -21.34 -13.95 14.09
N ILE A 361 -21.94 -13.81 12.92
CA ILE A 361 -21.26 -13.65 11.64
C ILE A 361 -21.51 -12.24 11.17
N THR A 362 -20.45 -11.49 10.93
CA THR A 362 -20.51 -10.15 10.31
C THR A 362 -19.89 -10.25 8.94
N VAL A 363 -20.65 -10.01 7.88
CA VAL A 363 -20.16 -10.01 6.49
C VAL A 363 -20.03 -8.56 6.04
N PHE A 364 -18.80 -8.15 5.69
CA PHE A 364 -18.54 -6.76 5.29
C PHE A 364 -19.21 -6.43 3.95
N PRO A 365 -19.44 -5.13 3.65
CA PRO A 365 -20.01 -4.66 2.38
C PRO A 365 -19.31 -5.26 1.16
N GLY A 366 -20.09 -5.76 0.20
CA GLY A 366 -19.57 -6.33 -1.04
C GLY A 366 -18.74 -7.61 -0.87
N LYS A 367 -18.83 -8.29 0.28
CA LYS A 367 -18.15 -9.57 0.53
C LYS A 367 -19.12 -10.74 0.51
N GLU A 368 -18.58 -11.92 0.23
CA GLU A 368 -19.31 -13.18 0.27
C GLU A 368 -18.46 -14.30 0.89
N LEU A 369 -19.15 -15.23 1.54
CA LEU A 369 -18.58 -16.50 1.95
C LEU A 369 -18.45 -17.38 0.69
N SER A 370 -17.48 -18.29 0.66
CA SER A 370 -17.44 -19.29 -0.42
C SER A 370 -18.61 -20.27 -0.31
N MET A 371 -19.10 -20.78 -1.43
CA MET A 371 -20.07 -21.88 -1.45
C MET A 371 -19.51 -23.10 -0.68
N HIS A 372 -20.30 -23.62 0.24
CA HIS A 372 -19.89 -24.75 1.07
C HIS A 372 -21.08 -25.63 1.47
N VAL A 373 -20.74 -26.82 1.97
CA VAL A 373 -21.70 -27.78 2.48
C VAL A 373 -21.20 -28.39 3.79
N HIS A 374 -22.14 -28.73 4.66
CA HIS A 374 -21.94 -29.41 5.93
C HIS A 374 -22.66 -30.77 5.92
N GLN A 375 -21.96 -31.87 6.18
CA GLN A 375 -22.52 -33.24 6.14
C GLN A 375 -23.05 -33.69 7.51
N LEU A 376 -22.47 -33.20 8.61
CA LEU A 376 -22.73 -33.68 9.97
C LEU A 376 -23.64 -32.75 10.78
N ARG A 377 -23.86 -31.50 10.33
CA ARG A 377 -24.66 -30.49 11.05
C ARG A 377 -25.70 -29.77 10.20
N THR A 378 -26.78 -29.36 10.84
CA THR A 378 -27.72 -28.37 10.29
C THR A 378 -27.33 -26.98 10.78
N GLU A 379 -27.74 -25.95 10.07
CA GLU A 379 -27.58 -24.57 10.52
C GLU A 379 -28.91 -23.82 10.49
N HIS A 380 -29.06 -22.91 11.44
CA HIS A 380 -30.16 -21.96 11.47
C HIS A 380 -29.56 -20.56 11.56
N TRP A 381 -29.92 -19.71 10.61
CA TRP A 381 -29.42 -18.35 10.51
C TRP A 381 -30.56 -17.38 10.79
N SER A 382 -30.28 -16.32 11.55
CA SER A 382 -31.20 -15.21 11.75
C SER A 382 -30.49 -13.91 11.41
N VAL A 383 -31.06 -13.12 10.49
CA VAL A 383 -30.51 -11.83 10.08
C VAL A 383 -30.82 -10.80 11.17
N VAL A 384 -29.78 -10.30 11.83
CA VAL A 384 -29.89 -9.31 12.92
C VAL A 384 -29.88 -7.88 12.37
N SER A 385 -29.09 -7.62 11.33
CA SER A 385 -28.94 -6.31 10.71
C SER A 385 -28.48 -6.47 9.26
N GLY A 386 -28.91 -5.56 8.38
CA GLY A 386 -28.61 -5.58 6.94
C GLY A 386 -29.52 -6.53 6.14
N THR A 387 -29.14 -6.75 4.88
CA THR A 387 -29.83 -7.65 3.94
C THR A 387 -28.87 -8.73 3.45
N ALA A 388 -29.20 -9.99 3.69
CA ALA A 388 -28.44 -11.13 3.24
C ALA A 388 -28.94 -11.61 1.87
N THR A 389 -28.05 -11.75 0.90
CA THR A 389 -28.33 -12.54 -0.30
C THR A 389 -27.81 -13.96 -0.06
N ILE A 390 -28.71 -14.93 0.00
CA ILE A 390 -28.39 -16.31 0.30
C ILE A 390 -28.72 -17.19 -0.90
N GLN A 391 -27.75 -18.02 -1.29
CA GLN A 391 -27.98 -19.12 -2.21
C GLN A 391 -28.09 -20.42 -1.41
N LEU A 392 -29.20 -21.15 -1.58
CA LEU A 392 -29.41 -22.51 -1.09
C LEU A 392 -29.67 -23.41 -2.30
N HIS A 393 -28.79 -24.38 -2.56
CA HIS A 393 -28.75 -25.13 -3.83
C HIS A 393 -28.81 -24.17 -5.04
N ASP A 394 -29.88 -24.26 -5.84
CA ASP A 394 -30.09 -23.46 -7.06
C ASP A 394 -30.97 -22.22 -6.80
N THR A 395 -31.44 -22.04 -5.57
CA THR A 395 -32.34 -20.93 -5.22
C THR A 395 -31.56 -19.78 -4.61
N LEU A 396 -31.57 -18.63 -5.30
CA LEU A 396 -31.04 -17.37 -4.80
C LEU A 396 -32.18 -16.50 -4.26
N ARG A 397 -32.08 -16.05 -3.01
CA ARG A 397 -33.09 -15.19 -2.38
C ARG A 397 -32.45 -14.16 -1.44
N GLU A 398 -33.09 -13.01 -1.30
CA GLU A 398 -32.74 -12.00 -0.30
C GLU A 398 -33.55 -12.17 0.99
N TYR A 399 -32.88 -11.91 2.11
CA TYR A 399 -33.42 -12.00 3.46
C TYR A 399 -33.06 -10.71 4.21
N GLY A 400 -34.07 -9.96 4.64
CA GLY A 400 -33.91 -8.76 5.44
C GLY A 400 -33.86 -9.04 6.94
N GLN A 401 -33.80 -7.96 7.71
CA GLN A 401 -33.74 -8.01 9.16
C GLN A 401 -34.89 -8.82 9.78
N ASN A 402 -34.58 -9.61 10.81
CA ASN A 402 -35.47 -10.54 11.54
C ASN A 402 -35.94 -11.77 10.74
N GLU A 403 -35.58 -11.91 9.47
CA GLU A 403 -35.85 -13.14 8.74
C GLU A 403 -34.91 -14.27 9.18
N SER A 404 -35.40 -15.50 9.07
CA SER A 404 -34.68 -16.72 9.47
C SER A 404 -34.57 -17.70 8.32
N ILE A 405 -33.45 -18.42 8.29
CA ILE A 405 -33.08 -19.35 7.24
C ILE A 405 -32.68 -20.67 7.90
N PHE A 406 -33.26 -21.77 7.43
CA PHE A 406 -32.84 -23.11 7.83
C PHE A 406 -32.01 -23.74 6.70
N VAL A 407 -30.83 -24.23 7.06
CA VAL A 407 -29.88 -24.89 6.16
C VAL A 407 -29.79 -26.38 6.56
N PRO A 408 -30.43 -27.28 5.80
CA PRO A 408 -30.37 -28.70 6.06
C PRO A 408 -28.96 -29.28 5.86
N LYS A 409 -28.68 -30.43 6.50
CA LYS A 409 -27.48 -31.23 6.23
C LYS A 409 -27.36 -31.54 4.74
N GLY A 410 -26.13 -31.53 4.23
CA GLY A 410 -25.83 -31.84 2.83
C GLY A 410 -26.27 -30.77 1.82
N THR A 411 -26.82 -29.63 2.27
CA THR A 411 -27.26 -28.54 1.39
C THR A 411 -26.10 -27.61 1.05
N PRO A 412 -25.71 -27.44 -0.23
CA PRO A 412 -24.82 -26.36 -0.65
C PRO A 412 -25.43 -24.99 -0.34
N HIS A 413 -24.66 -24.12 0.29
CA HIS A 413 -25.10 -22.79 0.66
C HIS A 413 -23.99 -21.74 0.62
N GLN A 414 -24.41 -20.50 0.41
CA GLN A 414 -23.52 -19.33 0.34
C GLN A 414 -24.25 -18.08 0.84
N ILE A 415 -23.51 -17.17 1.50
CA ILE A 415 -24.01 -15.88 2.00
C ILE A 415 -23.22 -14.77 1.32
N ALA A 416 -23.90 -13.76 0.80
CA ALA A 416 -23.31 -12.54 0.27
C ALA A 416 -23.97 -11.30 0.89
N ASN A 417 -23.17 -10.26 1.12
CA ASN A 417 -23.65 -8.93 1.49
C ASN A 417 -23.52 -8.00 0.26
N ARG A 418 -24.65 -7.69 -0.37
CA ARG A 418 -24.73 -6.79 -1.53
C ARG A 418 -24.91 -5.32 -1.16
N SER A 419 -25.06 -5.02 0.12
CA SER A 419 -25.33 -3.67 0.61
C SER A 419 -24.04 -2.89 0.90
N THR A 420 -24.20 -1.61 1.26
CA THR A 420 -23.11 -0.72 1.68
C THR A 420 -22.81 -0.77 3.18
N GLU A 421 -23.62 -1.50 3.96
CA GLU A 421 -23.50 -1.61 5.41
C GLU A 421 -23.17 -3.04 5.82
N ASP A 422 -22.68 -3.24 7.05
CA ASP A 422 -22.40 -4.58 7.58
C ASP A 422 -23.67 -5.44 7.69
N LEU A 423 -23.56 -6.70 7.22
CA LEU A 423 -24.58 -7.73 7.41
C LEU A 423 -24.23 -8.54 8.65
N VAL A 424 -25.14 -8.60 9.62
CA VAL A 424 -24.97 -9.36 10.87
C VAL A 424 -25.96 -10.51 10.93
N ILE A 425 -25.46 -11.72 11.14
CA ILE A 425 -26.23 -12.96 11.21
C ILE A 425 -25.88 -13.71 12.50
N ILE A 426 -26.87 -14.23 13.21
CA ILE A 426 -26.64 -15.27 14.23
C ILE A 426 -26.80 -16.63 13.56
N GLU A 427 -25.74 -17.43 13.62
CA GLU A 427 -25.70 -18.82 13.17
C GLU A 427 -25.79 -19.75 14.38
N VAL A 428 -26.77 -20.65 14.37
CA VAL A 428 -26.88 -21.77 15.31
C VAL A 428 -26.63 -23.05 14.53
N SER A 429 -25.51 -23.71 14.78
CA SER A 429 -25.17 -25.02 14.22
C SER A 429 -25.53 -26.13 15.20
N ILE A 430 -26.21 -27.19 14.76
CA ILE A 430 -26.61 -28.34 15.60
C ILE A 430 -26.12 -29.65 14.96
N GLY A 431 -25.38 -30.47 15.70
CA GLY A 431 -24.80 -31.73 15.22
C GLY A 431 -23.56 -32.18 16.01
N GLU A 432 -22.90 -33.25 15.56
CA GLU A 432 -21.61 -33.69 16.14
C GLU A 432 -20.53 -32.66 15.80
N LEU A 433 -20.08 -31.92 16.82
CA LEU A 433 -19.11 -30.84 16.69
C LEU A 433 -17.99 -31.09 17.70
N GLU A 434 -16.91 -31.78 17.34
CA GLU A 434 -15.73 -31.86 18.21
C GLU A 434 -15.01 -30.50 18.29
N TYR A 435 -14.51 -30.16 19.49
CA TYR A 435 -13.81 -28.89 19.74
C TYR A 435 -12.41 -28.96 19.12
N GLY A 436 -12.10 -28.03 18.22
CA GLY A 436 -10.75 -27.88 17.66
C GLY A 436 -10.32 -28.93 16.63
N HIS A 437 -11.10 -29.99 16.36
CA HIS A 437 -10.74 -31.02 15.39
C HIS A 437 -11.95 -31.48 14.57
N GLY A 438 -11.92 -31.24 13.24
CA GLY A 438 -12.86 -31.83 12.27
C GLY A 438 -13.53 -30.82 11.34
N SER A 439 -13.01 -30.66 10.13
CA SER A 439 -13.68 -29.89 9.06
C SER A 439 -14.77 -30.73 8.39
N ASP A 440 -15.99 -30.71 8.93
CA ASP A 440 -17.21 -31.13 8.19
C ASP A 440 -17.57 -30.16 7.05
N LEU A 441 -16.77 -29.10 6.86
CA LEU A 441 -16.97 -28.13 5.80
C LEU A 441 -16.29 -28.61 4.52
N THR A 442 -17.07 -28.85 3.47
CA THR A 442 -16.55 -29.04 2.11
C THR A 442 -16.82 -27.79 1.29
N ARG A 443 -15.77 -27.11 0.82
CA ARG A 443 -15.91 -25.98 -0.12
C ARG A 443 -16.21 -26.52 -1.50
N LEU A 444 -17.16 -25.89 -2.18
CA LEU A 444 -17.54 -26.22 -3.55
C LEU A 444 -17.02 -25.13 -4.48
N TYR A 445 -16.49 -25.52 -5.63
CA TYR A 445 -16.18 -24.56 -6.70
C TYR A 445 -17.50 -24.15 -7.37
N SER A 446 -17.88 -22.89 -7.23
CA SER A 446 -19.05 -22.30 -7.89
C SER A 446 -18.73 -20.88 -8.37
N GLN A 447 -19.57 -20.34 -9.25
CA GLN A 447 -19.48 -18.93 -9.62
C GLN A 447 -19.93 -18.03 -8.44
N PRO A 448 -19.31 -16.85 -8.26
CA PRO A 448 -19.72 -15.87 -7.25
C PRO A 448 -21.18 -15.41 -7.40
N ILE A 449 -21.83 -15.09 -6.28
CA ILE A 449 -23.19 -14.50 -6.27
C ILE A 449 -23.12 -13.01 -6.59
N LEU A 450 -22.07 -12.34 -6.12
CA LEU A 450 -21.79 -10.94 -6.42
C LEU A 450 -21.21 -10.82 -7.83
N LYS A 451 -21.99 -10.27 -8.77
CA LYS A 451 -21.42 -9.64 -9.98
C LYS A 451 -21.14 -8.19 -9.62
N ASP A 452 -19.86 -7.86 -9.53
CA ASP A 452 -19.41 -6.50 -9.35
C ASP A 452 -19.91 -5.64 -10.54
N VAL A 453 -20.67 -4.57 -10.26
CA VAL A 453 -21.14 -3.62 -11.29
C VAL A 453 -20.01 -2.64 -11.60
N CYS A 454 -19.45 -2.76 -12.79
CA CYS A 454 -18.38 -1.89 -13.28
C CYS A 454 -18.93 -0.47 -13.51
N ASP A 455 -18.22 0.55 -13.02
CA ASP A 455 -18.57 1.96 -13.29
C ASP A 455 -18.54 2.20 -14.83
N GLU A 456 -19.41 3.07 -15.33
CA GLU A 456 -19.49 3.34 -16.78
C GLU A 456 -18.30 4.17 -17.27
N VAL A 457 -17.79 5.06 -16.42
CA VAL A 457 -16.58 5.87 -16.63
C VAL A 457 -15.90 6.18 -15.29
N ILE A 458 -14.58 6.15 -15.26
CA ILE A 458 -13.80 6.58 -14.10
C ILE A 458 -12.77 7.63 -14.49
N ARG A 459 -12.55 8.63 -13.62
CA ARG A 459 -11.39 9.52 -13.68
C ARG A 459 -10.23 8.88 -12.92
N LEU A 460 -9.00 9.06 -13.41
CA LEU A 460 -7.80 8.54 -12.79
C LEU A 460 -6.98 9.64 -12.11
N GLU A 461 -6.40 9.31 -10.96
CA GLU A 461 -5.32 10.04 -10.32
C GLU A 461 -3.98 9.41 -10.71
N PRO A 462 -3.00 10.20 -11.14
CA PRO A 462 -1.74 9.67 -11.67
C PRO A 462 -0.75 9.25 -10.58
N ALA A 463 0.26 8.48 -10.97
CA ALA A 463 1.48 8.30 -10.19
C ALA A 463 2.56 9.29 -10.66
N PHE A 464 3.21 10.00 -9.74
CA PHE A 464 4.20 11.05 -10.07
C PHE A 464 5.64 10.55 -10.02
N LYS A 465 6.53 11.20 -10.78
CA LYS A 465 7.99 11.02 -10.75
C LYS A 465 8.70 12.38 -10.70
N ASP A 466 9.72 12.50 -9.89
CA ASP A 466 10.51 13.72 -9.65
C ASP A 466 11.93 13.63 -10.26
N ASN A 467 12.03 13.07 -11.47
CA ASN A 467 13.32 12.95 -12.14
C ASN A 467 14.04 14.32 -12.24
N LEU A 468 15.38 14.26 -12.18
CA LEU A 468 16.30 15.40 -12.12
C LEU A 468 16.06 16.50 -13.17
N TRP A 469 15.59 16.09 -14.36
CA TRP A 469 15.36 16.96 -15.51
C TRP A 469 13.98 17.62 -15.50
N GLY A 470 13.13 17.28 -14.55
CA GLY A 470 11.74 17.70 -14.50
C GLY A 470 11.54 19.19 -14.22
N GLY A 471 10.37 19.68 -14.63
CA GLY A 471 9.89 21.03 -14.33
C GLY A 471 8.83 21.07 -13.22
N THR A 472 8.11 22.20 -13.18
CA THR A 472 7.02 22.43 -12.24
C THR A 472 5.69 22.71 -12.92
N ARG A 473 5.60 22.66 -14.26
CA ARG A 473 4.41 23.04 -15.03
C ARG A 473 3.21 22.16 -14.67
N LEU A 474 3.43 20.87 -14.47
CA LEU A 474 2.37 19.93 -14.08
C LEU A 474 1.70 20.35 -12.76
N ARG A 475 2.47 20.85 -11.80
CA ARG A 475 1.95 21.37 -10.52
C ARG A 475 1.34 22.75 -10.70
N ASP A 476 2.13 23.69 -11.23
CA ASP A 476 1.85 25.11 -11.16
C ASP A 476 0.80 25.56 -12.20
N ILE A 477 0.74 24.90 -13.35
CA ILE A 477 -0.17 25.23 -14.47
C ILE A 477 -1.36 24.25 -14.51
N TYR A 478 -1.08 22.95 -14.44
CA TYR A 478 -2.11 21.90 -14.57
C TYR A 478 -2.73 21.45 -13.24
N GLY A 479 -2.26 22.00 -12.11
CA GLY A 479 -2.85 21.77 -10.80
C GLY A 479 -2.75 20.32 -10.32
N LYS A 480 -1.73 19.58 -10.77
CA LYS A 480 -1.42 18.23 -10.26
C LYS A 480 -0.97 18.34 -8.81
N LYS A 481 -1.72 17.70 -7.92
CA LYS A 481 -1.49 17.75 -6.46
C LYS A 481 -0.45 16.70 -6.07
N CYS A 482 0.75 17.15 -5.78
CA CYS A 482 1.86 16.34 -5.33
C CYS A 482 2.78 17.21 -4.44
N ASP A 483 3.36 16.60 -3.40
CA ASP A 483 4.29 17.26 -2.48
C ASP A 483 5.71 17.44 -3.06
N TYR A 484 5.97 16.94 -4.28
CA TYR A 484 7.30 17.03 -4.88
C TYR A 484 7.65 18.47 -5.29
N GLU A 485 8.92 18.83 -5.11
CA GLU A 485 9.45 20.12 -5.58
C GLU A 485 9.41 20.21 -7.11
N ILE A 486 9.64 19.07 -7.78
CA ILE A 486 9.67 18.90 -9.23
C ILE A 486 8.73 17.73 -9.60
N ILE A 487 7.92 17.90 -10.66
CA ILE A 487 7.10 16.81 -11.22
C ILE A 487 7.56 16.62 -12.67
N ALA A 488 8.44 15.64 -12.86
CA ALA A 488 9.00 15.30 -14.17
C ALA A 488 8.02 14.48 -15.01
N GLU A 489 7.35 13.50 -14.39
CA GLU A 489 6.37 12.65 -15.05
C GLU A 489 5.09 12.53 -14.22
N SER A 490 3.96 12.40 -14.91
CA SER A 490 2.66 12.10 -14.33
C SER A 490 2.04 10.94 -15.11
N TRP A 491 1.95 9.76 -14.51
CA TRP A 491 1.49 8.53 -15.14
C TRP A 491 -0.04 8.41 -15.01
N GLU A 492 -0.73 8.90 -16.04
CA GLU A 492 -2.17 9.14 -16.08
C GLU A 492 -3.02 7.87 -16.27
N LEU A 493 -2.49 6.90 -17.02
CA LEU A 493 -3.10 5.60 -17.23
C LEU A 493 -2.01 4.55 -17.10
N SER A 494 -1.94 3.90 -15.94
CA SER A 494 -0.91 2.93 -15.64
C SER A 494 -1.41 1.83 -14.72
N THR A 495 -1.10 0.59 -15.07
CA THR A 495 -1.10 -0.54 -14.12
C THR A 495 0.33 -1.06 -13.88
N HIS A 496 1.33 -0.30 -14.30
CA HIS A 496 2.72 -0.72 -14.21
C HIS A 496 3.20 -0.68 -12.75
N ARG A 497 3.94 -1.70 -12.31
CA ARG A 497 4.42 -1.86 -10.92
C ARG A 497 5.19 -0.66 -10.38
N ALA A 498 5.94 0.01 -11.25
CA ALA A 498 6.71 1.21 -10.89
C ALA A 498 5.84 2.44 -10.58
N GLY A 499 4.54 2.43 -10.89
CA GLY A 499 3.63 3.53 -10.57
C GLY A 499 2.26 3.31 -11.18
N GLN A 500 1.29 2.84 -10.39
CA GLN A 500 -0.08 2.65 -10.87
C GLN A 500 -0.94 3.89 -10.67
N SER A 501 -1.82 4.16 -11.64
CA SER A 501 -2.88 5.16 -11.49
C SER A 501 -3.96 4.66 -10.52
N VAL A 502 -4.67 5.58 -9.88
CA VAL A 502 -5.69 5.29 -8.87
C VAL A 502 -7.05 5.77 -9.33
N VAL A 503 -8.08 4.96 -9.09
CA VAL A 503 -9.47 5.32 -9.40
C VAL A 503 -9.88 6.51 -8.53
N ALA A 504 -10.21 7.64 -9.15
CA ALA A 504 -10.49 8.90 -8.45
C ALA A 504 -11.98 9.15 -8.20
N THR A 505 -12.86 8.42 -8.87
CA THR A 505 -14.33 8.62 -8.87
C THR A 505 -15.08 7.28 -8.76
N GLY A 506 -16.40 7.33 -8.59
CA GLY A 506 -17.24 6.14 -8.56
C GLY A 506 -17.14 5.33 -7.27
N ARG A 507 -17.75 4.15 -7.27
CA ARG A 507 -17.84 3.27 -6.07
C ARG A 507 -16.51 2.64 -5.69
N ASN A 508 -15.58 2.62 -6.64
CA ASN A 508 -14.27 1.97 -6.53
C ASN A 508 -13.14 2.98 -6.30
N ARG A 509 -13.47 4.21 -5.87
CA ARG A 509 -12.48 5.24 -5.58
C ARG A 509 -11.42 4.74 -4.58
N GLY A 510 -10.17 5.01 -4.89
CA GLY A 510 -9.01 4.60 -4.08
C GLY A 510 -8.43 3.23 -4.44
N LEU A 511 -9.04 2.46 -5.34
CA LEU A 511 -8.41 1.25 -5.90
C LEU A 511 -7.29 1.63 -6.88
N LEU A 512 -6.22 0.83 -6.92
CA LEU A 512 -5.27 0.91 -8.03
C LEU A 512 -5.96 0.43 -9.32
N LEU A 513 -5.61 0.99 -10.47
CA LEU A 513 -6.24 0.63 -11.74
C LEU A 513 -6.11 -0.88 -12.05
N GLY A 514 -4.97 -1.50 -11.73
CA GLY A 514 -4.80 -2.95 -11.88
C GLY A 514 -5.77 -3.76 -11.01
N GLU A 515 -6.07 -3.29 -9.79
CA GLU A 515 -7.03 -3.92 -8.88
C GLU A 515 -8.46 -3.76 -9.36
N TYR A 516 -8.78 -2.57 -9.87
CA TYR A 516 -10.06 -2.30 -10.52
C TYR A 516 -10.29 -3.28 -11.68
N ILE A 517 -9.31 -3.45 -12.57
CA ILE A 517 -9.41 -4.39 -13.69
C ILE A 517 -9.52 -5.84 -13.19
N ALA A 518 -8.75 -6.23 -12.17
CA ALA A 518 -8.81 -7.57 -11.60
C ALA A 518 -10.19 -7.87 -10.99
N ARG A 519 -10.80 -6.87 -10.33
CA ARG A 519 -12.12 -6.97 -9.69
C ARG A 519 -13.23 -7.27 -10.70
N PHE A 520 -13.28 -6.53 -11.81
CA PHE A 520 -14.33 -6.71 -12.85
C PHE A 520 -13.94 -7.73 -13.92
N GLY A 521 -12.70 -8.21 -13.90
CA GLY A 521 -12.13 -9.11 -14.88
C GLY A 521 -11.68 -8.39 -16.17
N ARG A 522 -10.74 -9.02 -16.89
CA ARG A 522 -10.14 -8.45 -18.12
C ARG A 522 -11.13 -8.21 -19.26
N GLY A 523 -12.36 -8.71 -19.17
CA GLY A 523 -13.41 -8.45 -20.16
C GLY A 523 -13.71 -6.96 -20.34
N ILE A 524 -13.50 -6.14 -19.30
CA ILE A 524 -13.68 -4.68 -19.37
C ILE A 524 -12.65 -3.99 -20.28
N LEU A 525 -11.60 -4.69 -20.70
CA LEU A 525 -10.57 -4.18 -21.60
C LEU A 525 -10.90 -4.41 -23.08
N GLY A 526 -11.91 -5.22 -23.40
CA GLY A 526 -12.27 -5.60 -24.76
C GLY A 526 -11.41 -6.72 -25.36
N TRP A 527 -11.88 -7.33 -26.45
CA TRP A 527 -11.26 -8.53 -27.01
C TRP A 527 -9.87 -8.30 -27.59
N LYS A 528 -9.55 -7.08 -28.04
CA LYS A 528 -8.20 -6.74 -28.52
C LYS A 528 -7.15 -6.79 -27.42
N CYS A 529 -7.55 -6.64 -26.15
CA CYS A 529 -6.65 -6.74 -25.01
C CYS A 529 -6.46 -8.18 -24.50
N ALA A 530 -7.21 -9.15 -25.03
CA ALA A 530 -7.16 -10.55 -24.60
C ALA A 530 -5.80 -11.24 -24.84
N PRO A 531 -5.04 -10.95 -25.92
CA PRO A 531 -3.71 -11.54 -26.13
C PRO A 531 -2.64 -11.08 -25.14
N TYR A 532 -2.85 -9.96 -24.43
CA TYR A 532 -1.88 -9.44 -23.48
C TYR A 532 -2.06 -10.10 -22.10
N GLU A 533 -0.98 -10.49 -21.46
CA GLU A 533 -1.00 -11.00 -20.07
C GLU A 533 -1.23 -9.88 -19.04
N ARG A 534 -0.68 -8.69 -19.28
CA ARG A 534 -0.77 -7.49 -18.43
C ARG A 534 -1.58 -6.41 -19.14
N PHE A 535 -1.82 -5.27 -18.49
CA PHE A 535 -2.45 -4.14 -19.17
C PHE A 535 -1.50 -3.59 -20.25
N PRO A 536 -1.98 -3.30 -21.47
CA PRO A 536 -1.09 -3.10 -22.61
C PRO A 536 -0.49 -1.69 -22.74
N LEU A 537 -1.07 -0.67 -22.11
CA LEU A 537 -0.69 0.73 -22.33
C LEU A 537 -0.19 1.43 -21.06
N LEU A 538 0.64 2.43 -21.27
CA LEU A 538 1.03 3.43 -20.28
C LEU A 538 0.91 4.81 -20.92
N ILE A 539 0.20 5.73 -20.27
CA ILE A 539 0.06 7.12 -20.73
C ILE A 539 0.62 8.06 -19.68
N LYS A 540 1.45 9.02 -20.10
CA LYS A 540 2.13 9.95 -19.21
C LYS A 540 2.08 11.37 -19.74
N PHE A 541 2.10 12.35 -18.83
CA PHE A 541 2.66 13.65 -19.15
C PHE A 541 4.12 13.71 -18.71
N ILE A 542 4.97 14.33 -19.54
CA ILE A 542 6.39 14.55 -19.30
C ILE A 542 6.68 16.05 -19.37
N ASP A 543 7.13 16.65 -18.26
CA ASP A 543 7.55 18.06 -18.18
C ASP A 543 9.07 18.16 -18.18
N SER A 544 9.64 18.30 -19.37
CA SER A 544 11.08 18.37 -19.61
C SER A 544 11.59 19.81 -19.44
N ARG A 545 12.09 20.17 -18.25
CA ARG A 545 12.77 21.45 -18.03
C ARG A 545 14.19 21.42 -18.57
N GLU A 546 14.87 20.30 -18.39
CA GLU A 546 16.20 20.01 -18.92
C GLU A 546 16.15 18.80 -19.85
N SER A 547 17.16 18.63 -20.73
CA SER A 547 17.21 17.47 -21.62
C SER A 547 17.12 16.14 -20.86
N LEU A 548 16.27 15.23 -21.32
CA LEU A 548 16.32 13.83 -20.90
C LEU A 548 17.60 13.19 -21.42
N SER A 549 17.98 12.06 -20.81
CA SER A 549 19.11 11.28 -21.27
C SER A 549 18.91 10.77 -22.69
N ILE A 550 19.99 10.63 -23.46
CA ILE A 550 19.97 9.91 -24.73
C ILE A 550 19.79 8.43 -24.42
N GLN A 551 18.75 7.84 -25.01
CA GLN A 551 18.29 6.51 -24.66
C GLN A 551 17.74 5.74 -25.87
N VAL A 552 17.55 4.43 -25.67
CA VAL A 552 16.92 3.54 -26.63
C VAL A 552 16.04 2.53 -25.90
N HIS A 553 14.99 2.08 -26.58
CA HIS A 553 13.99 1.16 -26.05
C HIS A 553 14.00 -0.18 -26.80
N PRO A 554 13.95 -1.32 -26.11
CA PRO A 554 13.89 -2.64 -26.74
C PRO A 554 12.50 -2.97 -27.30
N GLY A 555 12.47 -3.86 -28.29
CA GLY A 555 11.26 -4.54 -28.74
C GLY A 555 10.81 -5.65 -27.79
N ASP A 556 9.61 -6.19 -28.02
CA ASP A 556 8.95 -7.16 -27.11
C ASP A 556 9.81 -8.41 -26.84
N ASP A 557 10.43 -9.00 -27.88
CA ASP A 557 11.22 -10.24 -27.74
C ASP A 557 12.40 -10.07 -26.76
N TYR A 558 13.13 -8.97 -26.89
CA TYR A 558 14.28 -8.68 -26.01
C TYR A 558 13.80 -8.32 -24.60
N ALA A 559 12.78 -7.47 -24.48
CA ALA A 559 12.26 -6.99 -23.21
C ALA A 559 11.66 -8.13 -22.36
N LEU A 560 10.87 -9.01 -22.97
CA LEU A 560 10.26 -10.15 -22.26
C LEU A 560 11.33 -11.14 -21.77
N GLN A 561 12.38 -11.37 -22.57
CA GLN A 561 13.46 -12.29 -22.20
C GLN A 561 14.39 -11.72 -21.12
N LYS A 562 14.70 -10.43 -21.18
CA LYS A 562 15.76 -9.81 -20.35
C LYS A 562 15.24 -9.06 -19.14
N GLU A 563 14.03 -8.52 -19.20
CA GLU A 563 13.49 -7.59 -18.21
C GLU A 563 12.13 -8.04 -17.64
N ASP A 564 11.52 -9.08 -18.20
CA ASP A 564 10.15 -9.50 -17.89
C ASP A 564 9.15 -8.32 -18.02
N GLU A 565 9.30 -7.53 -19.07
CA GLU A 565 8.43 -6.40 -19.44
C GLU A 565 8.11 -6.42 -20.93
N TYR A 566 7.07 -5.67 -21.33
CA TYR A 566 6.81 -5.43 -22.75
C TYR A 566 7.91 -4.57 -23.37
N GLY A 567 8.02 -4.61 -24.69
CA GLY A 567 8.76 -3.61 -25.44
C GLY A 567 8.14 -2.22 -25.25
N LYS A 568 8.83 -1.18 -25.74
CA LYS A 568 8.43 0.21 -25.52
C LYS A 568 8.45 1.00 -26.81
N ASN A 569 7.47 0.73 -27.67
CA ASN A 569 7.08 1.66 -28.73
C ASN A 569 6.22 2.78 -28.14
N GLU A 570 6.45 3.99 -28.62
CA GLU A 570 5.84 5.18 -28.03
C GLU A 570 5.46 6.24 -29.07
N LEU A 571 4.55 7.11 -28.66
CA LEU A 571 4.08 8.24 -29.42
C LEU A 571 4.11 9.48 -28.52
N TRP A 572 4.75 10.54 -28.99
CA TRP A 572 4.85 11.81 -28.29
C TRP A 572 3.98 12.85 -28.96
N TYR A 573 3.00 13.36 -28.21
CA TYR A 573 2.24 14.54 -28.59
C TYR A 573 2.80 15.77 -27.85
N VAL A 574 3.26 16.78 -28.58
CA VAL A 574 3.78 18.02 -27.99
C VAL A 574 2.61 18.88 -27.51
N VAL A 575 2.32 18.83 -26.21
CA VAL A 575 1.23 19.60 -25.57
C VAL A 575 1.59 21.08 -25.52
N ASP A 576 2.83 21.37 -25.14
CA ASP A 576 3.36 22.73 -25.10
C ASP A 576 4.90 22.73 -25.22
N CYS A 577 5.50 23.83 -25.65
CA CYS A 577 6.96 23.95 -25.76
C CYS A 577 7.43 25.40 -25.75
N GLU A 578 8.65 25.63 -25.27
CA GLU A 578 9.34 26.92 -25.39
C GLU A 578 9.87 27.14 -26.81
N PRO A 579 10.14 28.40 -27.21
CA PRO A 579 10.89 28.67 -28.44
C PRO A 579 12.21 27.90 -28.48
N ASP A 580 12.60 27.43 -29.67
CA ASP A 580 13.83 26.66 -29.93
C ASP A 580 13.93 25.28 -29.25
N SER A 581 12.87 24.82 -28.59
CA SER A 581 12.74 23.44 -28.11
C SER A 581 12.90 22.43 -29.25
N PHE A 582 13.45 21.27 -28.91
CA PHE A 582 13.84 20.25 -29.88
C PHE A 582 13.81 18.84 -29.30
N LEU A 583 13.78 17.84 -30.18
CA LEU A 583 13.98 16.43 -29.86
C LEU A 583 15.27 15.92 -30.50
N TYR A 584 15.92 14.95 -29.86
CA TYR A 584 16.82 14.05 -30.54
C TYR A 584 16.03 12.80 -30.96
N CYS A 585 16.06 12.42 -32.23
CA CYS A 585 15.40 11.19 -32.69
C CYS A 585 16.05 10.62 -33.96
N GLY A 586 16.63 9.43 -33.85
CA GLY A 586 17.35 8.77 -34.93
C GLY A 586 18.75 9.34 -35.20
N PHE A 587 19.57 8.57 -35.89
CA PHE A 587 20.87 9.03 -36.36
C PHE A 587 20.73 9.84 -37.66
N SER A 588 21.55 10.88 -37.77
CA SER A 588 21.64 11.77 -38.95
C SER A 588 22.40 11.15 -40.12
N ARG A 589 23.13 10.06 -39.87
CA ARG A 589 23.85 9.23 -40.84
C ARG A 589 24.00 7.82 -40.30
N ASP A 590 24.38 6.88 -41.15
CA ASP A 590 24.79 5.56 -40.71
C ASP A 590 25.99 5.65 -39.74
N THR A 591 25.99 4.77 -38.75
CA THR A 591 27.04 4.60 -37.74
C THR A 591 27.17 3.11 -37.40
N ASP A 592 28.02 2.77 -36.44
CA ASP A 592 28.16 1.43 -35.89
C ASP A 592 28.36 1.45 -34.36
N GLU A 593 28.47 0.26 -33.77
CA GLU A 593 28.66 0.07 -32.33
C GLU A 593 29.95 0.74 -31.82
N GLU A 594 31.06 0.60 -32.55
CA GLU A 594 32.37 1.14 -32.14
C GLU A 594 32.35 2.67 -32.08
N GLU A 595 31.76 3.32 -33.09
CA GLU A 595 31.59 4.77 -33.08
C GLU A 595 30.69 5.24 -31.94
N VAL A 596 29.56 4.55 -31.68
CA VAL A 596 28.66 4.92 -30.58
C VAL A 596 29.36 4.82 -29.22
N ARG A 597 30.09 3.72 -28.96
CA ARG A 597 30.85 3.56 -27.70
C ARG A 597 31.84 4.70 -27.50
N ARG A 598 32.68 4.98 -28.51
CA ARG A 598 33.66 6.07 -28.46
C ARG A 598 32.99 7.43 -28.19
N ARG A 599 31.87 7.72 -28.85
CA ARG A 599 31.15 8.99 -28.71
C ARG A 599 30.43 9.15 -27.37
N VAL A 600 30.03 8.05 -26.73
CA VAL A 600 29.51 8.06 -25.36
C VAL A 600 30.65 8.40 -24.38
N GLU A 601 31.82 7.81 -24.56
CA GLU A 601 33.00 8.05 -23.71
C GLU A 601 33.53 9.47 -23.81
N ASP A 602 33.66 10.02 -25.04
CA ASP A 602 34.17 11.38 -25.26
C ASP A 602 33.09 12.48 -25.16
N GLY A 603 31.82 12.10 -25.01
CA GLY A 603 30.69 13.01 -24.83
C GLY A 603 30.17 13.68 -26.11
N THR A 604 30.50 13.14 -27.29
CA THR A 604 30.13 13.71 -28.60
C THR A 604 28.97 12.99 -29.31
N LEU A 605 28.21 12.14 -28.60
CA LEU A 605 27.11 11.35 -29.20
C LEU A 605 26.05 12.22 -29.88
N THR A 606 25.72 13.39 -29.33
CA THR A 606 24.68 14.27 -29.87
C THR A 606 25.01 14.86 -31.24
N GLU A 607 26.28 14.85 -31.66
CA GLU A 607 26.71 15.39 -32.97
C GLU A 607 26.25 14.54 -34.15
N ILE A 608 25.91 13.26 -33.91
CA ILE A 608 25.47 12.33 -34.95
C ILE A 608 23.96 12.04 -34.86
N LEU A 609 23.24 12.68 -33.94
CA LEU A 609 21.78 12.55 -33.80
C LEU A 609 21.06 13.62 -34.62
N ASN A 610 19.86 13.30 -35.12
CA ASN A 610 18.99 14.33 -35.66
C ASN A 610 18.48 15.22 -34.54
N ARG A 611 18.71 16.53 -34.65
CA ARG A 611 18.12 17.54 -33.78
C ARG A 611 16.91 18.16 -34.48
N ILE A 612 15.71 17.82 -34.02
CA ILE A 612 14.44 18.15 -34.66
C ILE A 612 13.77 19.28 -33.88
N PRO A 613 13.60 20.49 -34.44
CA PRO A 613 12.80 21.54 -33.81
C PRO A 613 11.33 21.09 -33.68
N VAL A 614 10.68 21.45 -32.58
CA VAL A 614 9.28 21.10 -32.34
C VAL A 614 8.41 22.33 -32.13
N LYS A 615 7.11 22.18 -32.39
CA LYS A 615 6.06 23.13 -32.02
C LYS A 615 4.88 22.41 -31.37
N LYS A 616 4.07 23.20 -30.66
CA LYS A 616 2.82 22.74 -30.06
C LYS A 616 1.94 22.05 -31.11
N GLY A 617 1.47 20.86 -30.76
CA GLY A 617 0.61 20.02 -31.57
C GLY A 617 1.33 19.05 -32.52
N ASP A 618 2.66 19.10 -32.60
CA ASP A 618 3.43 18.08 -33.33
C ASP A 618 3.28 16.70 -32.67
N CYS A 619 3.38 15.66 -33.49
CA CYS A 619 3.26 14.27 -33.06
C CYS A 619 4.40 13.44 -33.64
N TYR A 620 5.07 12.62 -32.83
CA TYR A 620 6.19 11.78 -33.27
C TYR A 620 6.00 10.34 -32.78
N PHE A 621 6.07 9.38 -33.70
CA PHE A 621 6.08 7.95 -33.36
C PHE A 621 7.52 7.44 -33.29
N ILE A 622 7.87 6.82 -32.17
CA ILE A 622 9.22 6.33 -31.90
C ILE A 622 9.16 4.82 -31.78
N GLU A 623 9.67 4.18 -32.83
CA GLU A 623 9.81 2.74 -32.88
C GLU A 623 10.98 2.28 -32.02
N THR A 624 10.84 1.11 -31.39
CA THR A 624 11.92 0.46 -30.63
C THR A 624 13.21 0.34 -31.43
N GLY A 625 14.35 0.46 -30.76
CA GLY A 625 15.69 0.52 -31.36
C GLY A 625 16.08 1.89 -31.90
N THR A 626 15.17 2.86 -31.98
CA THR A 626 15.49 4.24 -32.36
C THR A 626 16.16 4.96 -31.19
N VAL A 627 17.35 5.51 -31.37
CA VAL A 627 17.99 6.40 -30.37
C VAL A 627 17.23 7.73 -30.28
N HIS A 628 16.92 8.20 -29.08
CA HIS A 628 16.13 9.42 -28.90
C HIS A 628 16.36 10.10 -27.53
N ALA A 629 15.90 11.35 -27.43
CA ALA A 629 15.73 12.09 -26.17
C ALA A 629 14.81 13.30 -26.36
N ILE A 630 14.11 13.67 -25.29
CA ILE A 630 13.35 14.91 -25.22
C ILE A 630 14.29 16.04 -24.78
N GLY A 631 14.36 17.13 -25.55
CA GLY A 631 15.14 18.32 -25.19
C GLY A 631 14.44 19.18 -24.12
N PRO A 632 15.04 20.31 -23.75
CA PRO A 632 14.51 21.18 -22.69
C PRO A 632 13.31 22.01 -23.17
N GLY A 633 12.48 22.42 -22.21
CA GLY A 633 11.36 23.34 -22.39
C GLY A 633 10.07 22.70 -22.91
N ILE A 634 9.97 21.36 -22.98
CA ILE A 634 8.88 20.64 -23.65
C ILE A 634 7.93 19.98 -22.64
N LEU A 635 6.63 20.13 -22.86
CA LEU A 635 5.59 19.31 -22.23
C LEU A 635 5.00 18.35 -23.27
N ILE A 636 5.11 17.04 -23.02
CA ILE A 636 4.60 15.99 -23.91
C ILE A 636 3.53 15.15 -23.20
N CYS A 637 2.52 14.71 -23.96
CA CYS A 637 1.71 13.54 -23.62
C CYS A 637 2.28 12.33 -24.38
N GLU A 638 2.86 11.39 -23.63
CA GLU A 638 3.47 10.16 -24.14
C GLU A 638 2.45 9.02 -24.02
N ILE A 639 2.16 8.36 -25.15
CA ILE A 639 1.37 7.13 -25.22
C ILE A 639 2.32 6.02 -25.61
N GLN A 640 2.44 5.00 -24.77
CA GLN A 640 3.40 3.91 -24.98
C GLN A 640 2.80 2.55 -24.60
N GLN A 641 3.46 1.48 -25.04
CA GLN A 641 3.26 0.16 -24.43
C GLN A 641 3.53 0.23 -22.92
N SER A 642 2.89 -0.64 -22.13
CA SER A 642 3.07 -0.70 -20.67
C SER A 642 4.43 -1.28 -20.28
N SER A 643 5.46 -0.43 -20.33
CA SER A 643 6.86 -0.78 -20.09
C SER A 643 7.62 0.42 -19.52
N ASN A 644 8.52 0.19 -18.58
CA ASN A 644 9.43 1.21 -18.06
C ASN A 644 10.89 0.93 -18.46
N VAL A 645 11.13 -0.01 -19.38
CA VAL A 645 12.48 -0.39 -19.81
C VAL A 645 13.14 0.72 -20.63
N THR A 646 14.25 1.23 -20.10
CA THR A 646 15.02 2.32 -20.72
C THR A 646 16.50 2.02 -20.66
N TYR A 647 17.16 1.91 -21.81
CA TYR A 647 18.61 1.77 -21.86
C TYR A 647 19.25 3.12 -22.17
N ARG A 648 19.86 3.69 -21.13
CA ARG A 648 20.52 5.00 -21.19
C ARG A 648 21.91 4.87 -21.80
N LEU A 649 22.18 5.65 -22.85
CA LEU A 649 23.50 5.75 -23.48
C LEU A 649 24.33 6.90 -22.94
N TYR A 650 23.71 8.07 -22.79
CA TYR A 650 24.42 9.29 -22.41
C TYR A 650 23.54 10.21 -21.57
N ASP A 651 24.12 10.81 -20.54
CA ASP A 651 23.39 11.64 -19.58
C ASP A 651 24.02 12.99 -19.25
N TYR A 652 24.83 13.52 -20.17
CA TYR A 652 25.51 14.81 -20.00
C TYR A 652 26.39 14.89 -18.74
N GLN A 653 26.86 13.73 -18.25
CA GLN A 653 27.64 13.59 -17.02
C GLN A 653 26.98 14.25 -15.79
N ARG A 654 25.64 14.27 -15.76
CA ARG A 654 24.87 14.80 -14.64
C ARG A 654 25.03 13.93 -13.41
N ARG A 655 25.12 14.60 -12.26
CA ARG A 655 25.12 13.97 -10.94
C ARG A 655 23.75 14.08 -10.31
N ASP A 656 23.35 13.05 -9.58
CA ASP A 656 22.12 13.06 -8.80
C ASP A 656 22.25 13.90 -7.51
N LYS A 657 21.19 13.97 -6.71
CA LYS A 657 21.18 14.74 -5.45
C LYS A 657 22.20 14.24 -4.41
N TYR A 658 22.75 13.04 -4.60
CA TYR A 658 23.78 12.44 -3.75
C TYR A 658 25.19 12.64 -4.32
N GLY A 659 25.31 13.24 -5.50
CA GLY A 659 26.58 13.48 -6.17
C GLY A 659 27.05 12.35 -7.08
N GLU A 660 26.24 11.31 -7.31
CA GLU A 660 26.62 10.15 -8.11
C GLU A 660 26.17 10.28 -9.57
N LEU A 661 26.93 9.72 -10.51
CA LEU A 661 26.51 9.66 -11.92
C LEU A 661 25.36 8.67 -12.08
N ARG A 662 24.38 9.00 -12.93
CA ARG A 662 23.33 8.04 -13.26
C ARG A 662 23.86 6.88 -14.08
N GLU A 663 23.33 5.71 -13.79
CA GLU A 663 23.66 4.47 -14.49
C GLU A 663 23.39 4.58 -16.01
N LEU A 664 24.38 4.10 -16.77
CA LEU A 664 24.32 3.90 -18.22
C LEU A 664 24.20 2.39 -18.48
N HIS A 665 23.49 2.03 -19.54
CA HIS A 665 23.17 0.65 -19.90
C HIS A 665 23.78 0.33 -21.28
N LEU A 666 25.06 0.67 -21.47
CA LEU A 666 25.66 0.76 -22.81
C LEU A 666 25.55 -0.56 -23.59
N ASP A 667 25.89 -1.69 -22.98
CA ASP A 667 25.82 -2.99 -23.67
C ASP A 667 24.39 -3.36 -24.07
N LYS A 668 23.43 -3.26 -23.13
CA LYS A 668 22.01 -3.49 -23.42
C LYS A 668 21.44 -2.53 -24.47
N ALA A 669 21.89 -1.27 -24.46
CA ALA A 669 21.47 -0.27 -25.44
C ALA A 669 21.93 -0.66 -26.85
N LEU A 670 23.19 -1.09 -26.99
CA LEU A 670 23.79 -1.45 -28.28
C LEU A 670 23.17 -2.73 -28.84
N ASP A 671 22.81 -3.70 -28.00
CA ASP A 671 22.12 -4.93 -28.40
C ASP A 671 20.80 -4.68 -29.16
N VAL A 672 20.11 -3.57 -28.87
CA VAL A 672 18.76 -3.30 -29.39
C VAL A 672 18.71 -2.11 -30.34
N MET A 673 19.83 -1.42 -30.53
CA MET A 673 19.91 -0.18 -31.30
C MET A 673 19.89 -0.42 -32.81
N ASN A 674 19.19 0.44 -33.53
CA ASN A 674 19.31 0.55 -34.98
C ASN A 674 20.34 1.63 -35.33
N PHE A 675 21.42 1.23 -36.01
CA PHE A 675 22.55 2.10 -36.35
C PHE A 675 22.42 2.81 -37.72
N HIS A 676 21.33 2.56 -38.45
CA HIS A 676 21.10 3.20 -39.74
C HIS A 676 20.54 4.62 -39.59
N LYS A 677 20.84 5.47 -40.59
CA LYS A 677 20.23 6.78 -40.73
C LYS A 677 18.71 6.65 -40.70
N LYS A 678 18.05 7.47 -39.88
CA LYS A 678 16.59 7.51 -39.79
C LYS A 678 16.14 8.96 -39.76
N ASP A 679 15.62 9.45 -40.89
CA ASP A 679 14.98 10.76 -40.96
C ASP A 679 13.61 10.67 -40.25
N MET A 680 13.25 11.72 -39.52
CA MET A 680 12.05 11.77 -38.68
C MET A 680 11.23 13.01 -39.02
N GLU A 681 9.94 12.80 -39.24
CA GLU A 681 8.97 13.85 -39.53
C GLU A 681 7.80 13.77 -38.56
N ALA A 682 7.10 14.89 -38.38
CA ALA A 682 5.86 14.91 -37.60
C ALA A 682 4.81 14.04 -38.29
N ALA A 683 4.24 13.09 -37.54
CA ALA A 683 3.24 12.16 -38.03
C ALA A 683 1.85 12.81 -38.06
N ASN A 684 1.15 12.66 -39.19
CA ASN A 684 -0.29 12.98 -39.29
C ASN A 684 -1.18 11.84 -38.78
N VAL A 685 -0.63 10.62 -38.70
CA VAL A 685 -1.34 9.39 -38.28
C VAL A 685 -0.79 8.97 -36.94
N MET A 686 -1.68 8.71 -35.97
CA MET A 686 -1.31 8.33 -34.61
C MET A 686 -1.76 6.89 -34.29
N GLU A 687 -1.51 5.97 -35.21
CA GLU A 687 -1.87 4.56 -35.07
C GLU A 687 -0.65 3.66 -35.32
N CYS A 688 -0.48 2.65 -34.48
CA CYS A 688 0.47 1.57 -34.68
C CYS A 688 -0.19 0.23 -34.30
N LYS A 689 0.54 -0.87 -34.42
CA LYS A 689 0.01 -2.22 -34.13
C LYS A 689 -0.42 -2.42 -32.66
N TYR A 690 -0.02 -1.52 -31.75
CA TYR A 690 -0.28 -1.63 -30.31
C TYR A 690 -1.39 -0.70 -29.80
N PHE A 691 -1.59 0.45 -30.45
CA PHE A 691 -2.58 1.44 -30.05
C PHE A 691 -2.91 2.40 -31.20
N SER A 692 -4.08 3.03 -31.10
CA SER A 692 -4.47 4.18 -31.91
C SER A 692 -4.85 5.36 -31.02
N VAL A 693 -4.53 6.55 -31.51
CA VAL A 693 -4.81 7.83 -30.87
C VAL A 693 -5.57 8.70 -31.87
N GLU A 694 -6.67 9.28 -31.42
CA GLU A 694 -7.46 10.24 -32.19
C GLU A 694 -7.52 11.56 -31.43
N LYS A 695 -7.21 12.67 -32.10
CA LYS A 695 -7.32 14.02 -31.53
C LYS A 695 -8.67 14.63 -31.88
N PHE A 696 -9.33 15.18 -30.87
CA PHE A 696 -10.58 15.93 -30.99
C PHE A 696 -10.42 17.34 -30.44
N CYS A 697 -11.13 18.29 -31.03
CA CYS A 697 -11.20 19.68 -30.57
C CYS A 697 -12.67 20.09 -30.36
N PRO A 698 -13.33 19.56 -29.31
CA PRO A 698 -14.75 19.84 -29.06
C PRO A 698 -15.02 21.34 -28.91
N GLU A 699 -16.13 21.78 -29.50
CA GLU A 699 -16.69 23.14 -29.39
C GLU A 699 -18.18 23.05 -28.98
N GLY A 700 -18.43 22.73 -27.71
CA GLY A 700 -19.78 22.60 -27.16
C GLY A 700 -20.14 21.18 -26.81
N GLU A 701 -20.60 20.38 -27.76
CA GLU A 701 -20.97 18.97 -27.55
C GLU A 701 -20.36 18.09 -28.65
N ASP A 702 -19.64 17.05 -28.24
CA ASP A 702 -19.16 15.98 -29.12
C ASP A 702 -19.65 14.64 -28.60
N THR A 703 -20.02 13.73 -29.51
CA THR A 703 -20.54 12.39 -29.17
C THR A 703 -19.71 11.31 -29.86
N TRP A 704 -19.29 10.30 -29.09
CA TRP A 704 -18.59 9.12 -29.60
C TRP A 704 -19.33 7.84 -29.24
N HIS A 705 -19.48 6.95 -30.21
CA HIS A 705 -20.04 5.62 -30.01
C HIS A 705 -18.91 4.61 -29.89
N LEU A 706 -18.88 3.89 -28.78
CA LEU A 706 -17.88 2.87 -28.49
C LEU A 706 -18.41 1.47 -28.84
N ASP A 707 -17.48 0.56 -29.09
CA ASP A 707 -17.75 -0.85 -29.33
C ASP A 707 -17.11 -1.72 -28.22
N ASP A 708 -17.18 -3.04 -28.39
CA ASP A 708 -16.59 -4.02 -27.47
C ASP A 708 -15.13 -4.38 -27.81
N SER A 709 -14.50 -3.67 -28.75
CA SER A 709 -13.16 -4.03 -29.24
C SER A 709 -12.06 -3.77 -28.22
N SER A 710 -12.12 -2.61 -27.56
CA SER A 710 -11.13 -2.21 -26.56
C SER A 710 -11.75 -1.20 -25.59
N PHE A 711 -11.12 -0.98 -24.44
CA PHE A 711 -11.43 0.16 -23.59
C PHE A 711 -11.09 1.48 -24.32
N ARG A 712 -11.51 2.62 -23.75
CA ARG A 712 -11.06 3.95 -24.21
C ARG A 712 -10.46 4.73 -23.07
N ALA A 713 -9.32 5.36 -23.34
CA ALA A 713 -8.78 6.40 -22.49
C ALA A 713 -9.03 7.77 -23.13
N PHE A 714 -9.58 8.72 -22.37
CA PHE A 714 -9.75 10.10 -22.81
C PHE A 714 -8.82 11.00 -21.99
N ILE A 715 -7.91 11.68 -22.67
CA ILE A 715 -6.91 12.57 -22.06
C ILE A 715 -7.23 13.99 -22.50
N VAL A 716 -7.63 14.83 -21.55
CA VAL A 716 -7.93 16.25 -21.81
C VAL A 716 -6.61 17.01 -21.77
N LEU A 717 -6.12 17.45 -22.91
CA LEU A 717 -4.86 18.20 -22.99
C LEU A 717 -5.07 19.68 -22.61
N GLU A 718 -6.18 20.26 -23.06
CA GLU A 718 -6.52 21.67 -22.88
C GLU A 718 -8.02 21.84 -22.66
N GLY A 719 -8.40 22.91 -21.97
CA GLY A 719 -9.79 23.29 -21.78
C GLY A 719 -10.47 22.66 -20.57
N SER A 720 -11.80 22.66 -20.57
CA SER A 720 -12.63 22.18 -19.46
C SER A 720 -14.04 21.83 -19.93
N GLY A 721 -14.72 20.98 -19.16
CA GLY A 721 -16.06 20.50 -19.51
C GLY A 721 -16.55 19.39 -18.58
N SER A 722 -17.31 18.45 -19.16
CA SER A 722 -17.69 17.19 -18.53
C SER A 722 -17.75 16.05 -19.54
N ILE A 723 -17.43 14.84 -19.09
CA ILE A 723 -17.64 13.60 -19.83
C ILE A 723 -18.84 12.85 -19.24
N GLN A 724 -19.76 12.44 -20.09
CA GLN A 724 -20.95 11.67 -19.74
C GLN A 724 -20.95 10.30 -20.40
N VAL A 725 -21.20 9.25 -19.62
CA VAL A 725 -21.41 7.88 -20.11
C VAL A 725 -22.60 7.27 -19.38
N GLY A 726 -23.70 7.04 -20.09
CA GLY A 726 -24.96 6.62 -19.47
C GLY A 726 -25.50 7.68 -18.49
N GLU A 727 -25.73 7.29 -17.25
CA GLU A 727 -26.17 8.18 -16.16
C GLU A 727 -25.00 8.87 -15.43
N GLU A 728 -23.75 8.43 -15.67
CA GLU A 728 -22.57 8.99 -15.01
C GLU A 728 -22.08 10.24 -15.75
N ILE A 729 -21.92 11.34 -15.00
CA ILE A 729 -21.39 12.62 -15.51
C ILE A 729 -20.23 13.05 -14.61
N LEU A 730 -19.04 13.20 -15.19
CA LEU A 730 -17.83 13.60 -14.48
C LEU A 730 -17.28 14.93 -15.04
N PRO A 731 -16.94 15.92 -14.19
CA PRO A 731 -16.28 17.13 -14.65
C PRO A 731 -14.87 16.82 -15.15
N CYS A 732 -14.40 17.57 -16.15
CA CYS A 732 -13.07 17.43 -16.71
C CYS A 732 -12.38 18.79 -16.88
N ARG A 733 -11.05 18.77 -16.77
CA ARG A 733 -10.16 19.90 -17.03
C ARG A 733 -8.86 19.41 -17.67
N ALA A 734 -8.05 20.34 -18.17
CA ALA A 734 -6.72 20.05 -18.69
C ALA A 734 -5.90 19.14 -17.74
N ALA A 735 -5.20 18.21 -18.35
CA ALA A 735 -4.46 17.09 -17.77
C ALA A 735 -5.30 16.01 -17.05
N ASP A 736 -6.63 16.00 -17.11
CA ASP A 736 -7.41 14.85 -16.62
C ASP A 736 -7.36 13.66 -17.58
N CYS A 737 -7.37 12.45 -17.02
CA CYS A 737 -7.44 11.19 -17.74
C CYS A 737 -8.65 10.38 -17.26
N PHE A 738 -9.43 9.87 -18.22
CA PHE A 738 -10.60 9.04 -17.97
C PHE A 738 -10.43 7.67 -18.62
N PHE A 739 -10.87 6.63 -17.92
CA PHE A 739 -10.96 5.26 -18.41
C PHE A 739 -12.42 4.87 -18.58
N VAL A 740 -12.78 4.43 -19.79
CA VAL A 740 -14.10 3.92 -20.14
C VAL A 740 -13.96 2.43 -20.50
N PRO A 741 -14.56 1.51 -19.71
CA PRO A 741 -14.59 0.09 -20.03
C PRO A 741 -15.13 -0.20 -21.44
N ALA A 742 -14.59 -1.24 -22.07
CA ALA A 742 -15.07 -1.74 -23.35
C ALA A 742 -16.57 -2.10 -23.29
N GLY A 743 -17.28 -1.85 -24.37
CA GLY A 743 -18.71 -2.12 -24.48
C GLY A 743 -19.41 -1.11 -25.39
N LYS A 744 -20.59 -1.50 -25.88
CA LYS A 744 -21.44 -0.64 -26.70
C LYS A 744 -22.01 0.50 -25.85
N LYS A 745 -21.29 1.61 -25.80
CA LYS A 745 -21.58 2.79 -24.97
C LYS A 745 -21.59 4.04 -25.84
N THR A 746 -22.26 5.07 -25.36
CA THR A 746 -22.17 6.42 -25.94
C THR A 746 -21.49 7.33 -24.92
N VAL A 747 -20.42 7.97 -25.35
CA VAL A 747 -19.69 8.98 -24.58
C VAL A 747 -20.03 10.34 -25.14
N VAL A 748 -20.51 11.24 -24.30
CA VAL A 748 -20.80 12.63 -24.67
C VAL A 748 -19.84 13.54 -23.91
N PHE A 749 -19.15 14.41 -24.62
CA PHE A 749 -18.32 15.45 -24.03
C PHE A 749 -19.00 16.79 -24.19
N HIS A 750 -19.18 17.50 -23.09
CA HIS A 750 -19.68 18.87 -23.08
C HIS A 750 -18.57 19.82 -22.67
N GLY A 751 -18.16 20.75 -23.53
CA GLY A 751 -17.15 21.75 -23.23
C GLY A 751 -16.32 22.17 -24.45
N THR A 752 -15.19 22.82 -24.18
CA THR A 752 -14.25 23.24 -25.20
C THR A 752 -12.84 22.81 -24.82
N GLY A 753 -12.05 22.32 -25.77
CA GLY A 753 -10.69 21.90 -25.46
C GLY A 753 -10.01 21.08 -26.55
N THR A 754 -8.89 20.45 -26.19
CA THR A 754 -8.25 19.40 -27.01
C THR A 754 -8.24 18.10 -26.21
N VAL A 755 -8.76 17.03 -26.80
CA VAL A 755 -8.89 15.72 -26.15
C VAL A 755 -8.24 14.65 -27.04
N LEU A 756 -7.42 13.79 -26.45
CA LEU A 756 -6.97 12.55 -27.09
C LEU A 756 -7.86 11.39 -26.67
N LYS A 757 -8.34 10.62 -27.62
CA LYS A 757 -9.00 9.33 -27.41
C LYS A 757 -8.01 8.22 -27.79
N VAL A 758 -7.68 7.36 -26.84
CA VAL A 758 -6.67 6.30 -27.01
C VAL A 758 -7.32 4.93 -26.83
N GLN A 759 -6.94 3.99 -27.66
CA GLN A 759 -7.43 2.61 -27.65
C GLN A 759 -6.37 1.62 -28.13
N VAL A 760 -6.60 0.33 -27.88
CA VAL A 760 -5.82 -0.80 -28.44
C VAL A 760 -6.42 -1.26 -29.76
#